data_AF-A0A1Y3UGF1-F1
#
_entry.id   AF-A0A1Y3UGF1-F1
#
_cell.length_a   1.000
_cell.length_b   1.000
_cell.length_c   1.000
_cell.angle_alpha   90.00
_cell.angle_beta   90.00
_cell.angle_gamma   90.00
#
_symmetry.space_group_name_H-M   'P 1'
#
loop_
_entity.id
_entity.type
_entity.pdbx_description
1 polymer ?
#
loop_
_entity_poly.entity_id
_entity_poly.type
_entity_poly.pdbx_seq_one_letter_code
_entity_poly.pdbx_strand_id
1 'polypeptide(L)'
;MGTAGSGDSRQSGNAGRSPRRPLRLAGTQAGAGAHGSGAAGASSASGSAGASAHGSVSRSAAPGARQSRPSAGASSPKGGRSRAAAPSSRPAGASDRASARGRGASPATQGVPASQHPTQRRPLGSGPAGHASGSSQRPSPRRQQGQRVNRTRYGYPTVGERLAKTTRRTGPGRRPVIGTTVQHNGSLGYIRRGPFRGNAQRRAARASLLHVLPYALGVLAIVLVLWGVGSLVQGGFNPFAGSAASGDASRLGTLSHAFADGFATPPAQAKLQADSPGAVVLTPGRVTDSGTGRVTFSAVGDNIANENLLELADAAAGETSDDQYDFNAFYDGIRDAVQSYDISFINQETTLGGPDRYGYNGYPSYNTPDSLADAVVAAGWDVVSLDSNHTYDTGVEAIQHSLEVWSGKSDDVLTLGSFASEEDRSRVRMVECNGVRIAFLSYCYGQNGYDQSELPNDYYAVPYTTEGMQADVARAREVADAVVVYMHWGTEYTHDPDETQLTRAQELADAGVDLVIGSHAHVIQPMAWVNGANGGKTLVVYGLGDVWSGYHDYPECIFSGMMSCEFVKLSADEAKEAGRKVSIENVVWHPLIEHWEGNTDTVYLLSDYTEEQARANELLAGLDDPYTWMQDLTKQVIGEEFTIDM
;
A
#
# COMPACT_ATOMS: atom_id res chain seq x y z
N MET A 1 -70.74 -22.02 52.32
CA MET A 1 -70.99 -20.58 52.54
C MET A 1 -71.01 -19.87 51.19
N GLY A 2 -71.66 -18.71 51.07
CA GLY A 2 -71.73 -17.96 49.81
C GLY A 2 -70.48 -17.12 49.52
N THR A 3 -70.43 -16.27 48.48
CA THR A 3 -71.49 -15.97 47.48
C THR A 3 -70.90 -15.36 46.19
N ALA A 4 -71.75 -15.22 45.16
CA ALA A 4 -71.58 -14.63 43.82
C ALA A 4 -70.78 -13.29 43.71
N GLY A 5 -70.35 -12.84 42.51
CA GLY A 5 -70.44 -13.44 41.16
C GLY A 5 -70.63 -12.40 40.02
N SER A 6 -70.86 -12.88 38.78
CA SER A 6 -71.22 -12.13 37.53
C SER A 6 -70.22 -11.07 36.98
N GLY A 7 -70.02 -10.93 35.66
CA GLY A 7 -70.53 -11.72 34.53
C GLY A 7 -70.13 -11.17 33.13
N ASP A 8 -70.37 -11.99 32.10
CA ASP A 8 -70.75 -11.73 30.67
C ASP A 8 -70.50 -10.35 29.97
N SER A 9 -70.27 -10.29 28.63
CA SER A 9 -69.97 -11.33 27.62
C SER A 9 -69.59 -10.77 26.22
N ARG A 10 -68.98 -11.63 25.38
CA ARG A 10 -69.14 -11.81 23.91
C ARG A 10 -68.93 -10.64 22.89
N GLN A 11 -68.04 -10.94 21.92
CA GLN A 11 -68.24 -10.82 20.43
C GLN A 11 -68.40 -9.40 19.80
N SER A 12 -68.06 -9.14 18.54
CA SER A 12 -67.36 -9.88 17.46
C SER A 12 -66.83 -8.91 16.38
N GLY A 13 -65.93 -9.37 15.49
CA GLY A 13 -65.47 -8.62 14.30
C GLY A 13 -64.39 -9.39 13.52
N ASN A 14 -64.42 -9.39 12.18
CA ASN A 14 -63.61 -10.29 11.34
C ASN A 14 -63.23 -9.68 9.97
N ALA A 15 -62.06 -10.08 9.43
CA ALA A 15 -61.54 -9.85 8.07
C ALA A 15 -61.23 -8.38 7.66
N GLY A 16 -60.33 -8.10 6.69
CA GLY A 16 -59.38 -9.01 6.03
C GLY A 16 -58.58 -8.40 4.85
N ARG A 17 -57.31 -8.82 4.71
CA ARG A 17 -56.38 -8.83 3.54
C ARG A 17 -56.55 -7.86 2.34
N SER A 18 -55.56 -6.93 2.22
CA SER A 18 -54.73 -6.67 0.99
C SER A 18 -55.44 -6.06 -0.28
N PRO A 19 -54.76 -5.73 -1.43
CA PRO A 19 -53.32 -5.72 -1.77
C PRO A 19 -52.74 -4.49 -2.57
N ARG A 20 -51.40 -4.35 -2.55
CA ARG A 20 -50.43 -3.98 -3.64
C ARG A 20 -50.62 -2.80 -4.65
N ARG A 21 -49.55 -1.96 -4.68
CA ARG A 21 -48.79 -1.39 -5.86
C ARG A 21 -49.30 -0.09 -6.57
N PRO A 22 -48.48 0.60 -7.43
CA PRO A 22 -48.25 2.05 -7.31
C PRO A 22 -48.57 2.87 -8.59
N LEU A 23 -48.19 4.17 -8.58
CA LEU A 23 -48.33 5.10 -9.71
C LEU A 23 -47.05 5.91 -9.98
N ARG A 24 -46.66 5.99 -11.27
CA ARG A 24 -45.84 7.08 -11.86
C ARG A 24 -46.77 8.11 -12.50
N LEU A 25 -46.35 9.37 -12.64
CA LEU A 25 -46.37 10.10 -13.93
C LEU A 25 -45.68 11.50 -13.84
N ALA A 26 -45.51 12.13 -15.00
CA ALA A 26 -44.94 13.48 -15.19
C ALA A 26 -45.88 14.59 -14.65
N GLY A 27 -45.47 15.87 -14.50
CA GLY A 27 -44.22 16.54 -14.88
C GLY A 27 -44.45 17.61 -15.97
N THR A 28 -44.19 18.88 -15.66
CA THR A 28 -44.35 20.05 -16.57
C THR A 28 -43.47 21.24 -16.17
N GLN A 29 -43.45 22.28 -16.99
CA GLN A 29 -42.42 23.34 -17.01
C GLN A 29 -42.76 24.63 -16.24
N ALA A 30 -41.69 25.36 -15.88
CA ALA A 30 -41.52 26.82 -15.90
C ALA A 30 -42.45 27.75 -15.06
N GLY A 31 -41.81 28.72 -14.39
CA GLY A 31 -42.47 29.86 -13.75
C GLY A 31 -41.49 30.73 -12.97
N ALA A 32 -40.90 31.75 -13.60
CA ALA A 32 -40.07 32.73 -12.91
C ALA A 32 -40.95 33.79 -12.21
N GLY A 33 -40.63 34.12 -10.95
CA GLY A 33 -41.32 35.15 -10.18
C GLY A 33 -40.39 35.78 -9.16
N ALA A 34 -40.26 37.10 -9.19
CA ALA A 34 -39.41 37.87 -8.28
C ALA A 34 -40.24 38.60 -7.20
N HIS A 35 -39.53 39.25 -6.27
CA HIS A 35 -40.03 39.93 -5.07
C HIS A 35 -40.51 39.01 -3.93
N GLY A 36 -40.32 39.36 -2.66
CA GLY A 36 -39.51 40.47 -2.14
C GLY A 36 -39.95 40.99 -0.77
N SER A 37 -39.03 40.96 0.20
CA SER A 37 -39.03 41.72 1.46
C SER A 37 -40.30 41.71 2.35
N GLY A 38 -40.20 41.03 3.50
CA GLY A 38 -40.90 41.40 4.73
C GLY A 38 -39.87 41.57 5.84
N ALA A 39 -39.82 42.74 6.50
CA ALA A 39 -38.68 43.11 7.35
C ALA A 39 -39.10 43.65 8.74
N ALA A 40 -38.33 43.29 9.76
CA ALA A 40 -38.24 43.98 11.05
C ALA A 40 -36.89 43.64 11.72
N GLY A 41 -36.18 44.54 12.41
CA GLY A 41 -36.37 46.00 12.47
C GLY A 41 -35.91 46.60 13.82
N ALA A 42 -35.00 47.58 13.77
CA ALA A 42 -34.49 48.36 14.93
C ALA A 42 -33.69 47.56 15.98
N SER A 43 -32.84 48.13 16.85
CA SER A 43 -32.01 49.36 16.89
C SER A 43 -30.99 49.18 18.06
N SER A 44 -30.03 50.04 18.41
CA SER A 44 -29.75 51.46 18.13
C SER A 44 -28.23 51.72 18.25
N ALA A 45 -27.76 52.98 18.13
CA ALA A 45 -26.33 53.30 18.01
C ALA A 45 -25.81 54.38 18.97
N SER A 46 -24.57 54.22 19.44
CA SER A 46 -23.66 55.26 19.93
C SER A 46 -22.23 54.66 20.06
N GLY A 47 -21.12 55.41 19.95
CA GLY A 47 -20.96 56.78 19.44
C GLY A 47 -19.67 57.46 19.93
N SER A 48 -18.88 58.06 19.03
CA SER A 48 -17.68 58.90 19.28
C SER A 48 -16.44 58.20 19.88
N ALA A 49 -15.20 58.71 19.79
CA ALA A 49 -14.53 59.56 18.79
C ALA A 49 -13.01 59.62 19.08
N GLY A 50 -12.17 60.02 18.11
CA GLY A 50 -10.76 60.37 18.34
C GLY A 50 -9.87 60.30 17.11
N ALA A 51 -9.26 61.42 16.69
CA ALA A 51 -8.31 61.48 15.57
C ALA A 51 -7.30 62.62 15.72
N SER A 52 -6.00 62.33 15.54
CA SER A 52 -4.88 63.26 15.28
C SER A 52 -3.52 62.51 15.41
N ALA A 53 -2.35 63.02 14.98
CA ALA A 53 -1.93 63.82 13.81
C ALA A 53 -0.37 63.95 13.79
N HIS A 54 0.21 64.46 12.68
CA HIS A 54 1.66 64.74 12.45
C HIS A 54 2.58 63.49 12.26
N GLY A 55 3.64 63.49 11.44
CA GLY A 55 4.19 64.47 10.46
C GLY A 55 5.43 63.86 9.71
N SER A 56 6.06 64.34 8.61
CA SER A 56 5.96 65.49 7.66
C SER A 56 7.27 66.34 7.62
N VAL A 57 8.02 66.61 6.52
CA VAL A 57 7.98 66.23 5.07
C VAL A 57 9.38 66.40 4.40
N SER A 58 9.93 65.43 3.65
CA SER A 58 10.84 65.67 2.47
C SER A 58 11.08 64.39 1.63
N ARG A 59 11.24 64.32 0.29
CA ARG A 59 11.26 65.21 -0.91
C ARG A 59 12.61 65.33 -1.67
N SER A 60 12.70 64.70 -2.85
CA SER A 60 13.09 65.27 -4.17
C SER A 60 13.41 64.13 -5.18
N ALA A 61 13.57 64.33 -6.50
CA ALA A 61 12.69 65.00 -7.49
C ALA A 61 13.00 64.43 -8.92
N ALA A 62 12.10 64.60 -9.89
CA ALA A 62 12.22 64.14 -11.31
C ALA A 62 12.78 65.29 -12.23
N PRO A 63 12.59 65.42 -13.58
CA PRO A 63 11.75 64.69 -14.57
C PRO A 63 12.31 64.51 -16.03
N GLY A 64 11.46 64.01 -16.96
CA GLY A 64 11.63 64.13 -18.44
C GLY A 64 10.73 63.17 -19.27
N ALA A 65 9.47 63.52 -19.60
CA ALA A 65 8.99 64.05 -20.91
C ALA A 65 8.82 62.98 -22.05
N ARG A 66 7.58 62.59 -22.45
CA ARG A 66 6.77 63.08 -23.61
C ARG A 66 7.48 62.94 -24.99
N GLN A 67 6.91 62.43 -26.10
CA GLN A 67 5.53 62.05 -26.56
C GLN A 67 5.67 61.12 -27.83
N SER A 68 4.72 60.69 -28.70
CA SER A 68 3.26 60.84 -28.98
C SER A 68 2.77 59.73 -29.99
N ARG A 69 1.51 59.78 -30.49
CA ARG A 69 0.92 59.02 -31.65
C ARG A 69 0.49 60.02 -32.78
N PRO A 70 -0.28 59.74 -33.88
CA PRO A 70 -0.85 58.47 -34.45
C PRO A 70 -0.91 58.29 -36.02
N SER A 71 -1.33 57.09 -36.47
CA SER A 71 -2.27 56.78 -37.59
C SER A 71 -1.92 56.84 -39.10
N ALA A 72 -2.78 56.13 -39.88
CA ALA A 72 -2.93 56.00 -41.35
C ALA A 72 -1.91 55.11 -42.11
N GLY A 73 -2.26 54.36 -43.16
CA GLY A 73 -3.56 54.21 -43.86
C GLY A 73 -3.68 52.87 -44.62
N ALA A 74 -4.80 52.63 -45.33
CA ALA A 74 -5.18 51.29 -45.84
C ALA A 74 -5.44 51.24 -47.36
N SER A 75 -5.51 50.03 -47.93
CA SER A 75 -6.18 49.74 -49.20
C SER A 75 -6.68 48.28 -49.28
N SER A 76 -7.62 48.01 -50.20
CA SER A 76 -8.23 46.68 -50.42
C SER A 76 -8.49 46.46 -51.92
N PRO A 77 -8.81 45.22 -52.33
CA PRO A 77 -10.15 45.01 -52.93
C PRO A 77 -10.87 43.80 -52.29
N LYS A 78 -12.16 43.83 -51.93
CA LYS A 78 -13.40 44.03 -52.73
C LYS A 78 -13.75 42.90 -53.70
N GLY A 79 -14.83 42.16 -53.40
CA GLY A 79 -15.70 41.55 -54.42
C GLY A 79 -16.31 40.19 -54.04
N GLY A 80 -17.64 40.10 -53.86
CA GLY A 80 -18.38 38.82 -53.82
C GLY A 80 -19.43 38.69 -52.70
N ARG A 81 -20.72 38.84 -53.05
CA ARG A 81 -21.88 38.50 -52.19
C ARG A 81 -22.91 37.70 -53.00
N SER A 82 -23.32 36.53 -52.50
CA SER A 82 -24.67 35.96 -52.69
C SER A 82 -24.85 34.83 -51.66
N ARG A 83 -25.70 34.95 -50.63
CA ARG A 83 -27.16 34.76 -50.60
C ARG A 83 -27.63 33.32 -50.85
N ALA A 84 -28.31 32.82 -49.82
CA ALA A 84 -28.92 31.51 -49.62
C ALA A 84 -29.85 30.98 -50.73
N ALA A 85 -29.93 29.64 -50.82
CA ALA A 85 -31.19 28.90 -50.74
C ALA A 85 -30.93 27.43 -50.37
N ALA A 86 -31.82 26.83 -49.58
CA ALA A 86 -32.06 25.39 -49.64
C ALA A 86 -33.20 25.13 -50.64
N PRO A 87 -33.25 23.95 -51.26
CA PRO A 87 -34.46 23.16 -51.07
C PRO A 87 -34.19 21.67 -50.81
N SER A 88 -35.22 20.98 -50.34
CA SER A 88 -35.25 19.54 -50.09
C SER A 88 -35.46 18.72 -51.36
N SER A 89 -35.05 17.45 -51.33
CA SER A 89 -35.85 16.35 -51.88
C SER A 89 -35.37 14.97 -51.41
N ARG A 90 -36.29 14.17 -50.90
CA ARG A 90 -36.25 12.70 -50.94
C ARG A 90 -36.77 12.24 -52.31
N PRO A 91 -36.41 11.02 -52.77
CA PRO A 91 -37.47 10.02 -52.96
C PRO A 91 -37.37 8.84 -51.97
N ALA A 92 -38.22 7.83 -52.15
CA ALA A 92 -38.33 6.65 -51.29
C ALA A 92 -38.26 5.32 -52.09
N GLY A 93 -38.23 4.20 -51.37
CA GLY A 93 -38.00 2.84 -51.90
C GLY A 93 -37.02 2.11 -50.97
N ALA A 94 -37.41 1.34 -49.95
CA ALA A 94 -38.64 0.57 -49.69
C ALA A 94 -38.79 -0.68 -50.57
N SER A 95 -38.32 -1.82 -50.05
CA SER A 95 -38.65 -3.16 -50.53
C SER A 95 -38.55 -4.17 -49.39
N ASP A 96 -39.68 -4.53 -48.78
CA ASP A 96 -39.77 -5.70 -47.91
C ASP A 96 -39.53 -6.99 -48.71
N ARG A 97 -38.94 -8.01 -48.07
CA ARG A 97 -39.53 -9.36 -48.06
C ARG A 97 -38.96 -10.25 -46.96
N ALA A 98 -39.84 -11.03 -46.36
CA ALA A 98 -39.52 -11.99 -45.31
C ALA A 98 -39.91 -13.42 -45.71
N SER A 99 -39.43 -14.38 -44.91
CA SER A 99 -39.95 -15.75 -44.71
C SER A 99 -39.80 -16.82 -45.82
N ALA A 100 -39.06 -17.88 -45.50
CA ALA A 100 -39.43 -19.32 -45.59
C ALA A 100 -38.18 -20.15 -45.15
N ARG A 101 -38.17 -20.96 -44.09
CA ARG A 101 -38.90 -22.22 -43.78
C ARG A 101 -38.48 -23.45 -44.61
N GLY A 102 -37.74 -24.36 -43.96
CA GLY A 102 -37.45 -25.75 -44.37
C GLY A 102 -36.22 -26.25 -43.59
N ARG A 103 -36.29 -27.01 -42.49
CA ARG A 103 -36.90 -28.33 -42.15
C ARG A 103 -36.21 -29.55 -42.79
N GLY A 104 -35.61 -30.37 -41.91
CA GLY A 104 -35.19 -31.76 -42.16
C GLY A 104 -33.70 -31.92 -42.45
N ALA A 105 -33.03 -32.99 -42.00
CA ALA A 105 -33.38 -34.00 -41.00
C ALA A 105 -32.12 -34.74 -40.54
N SER A 106 -32.15 -35.41 -39.37
CA SER A 106 -31.13 -36.39 -38.97
C SER A 106 -31.17 -37.64 -39.86
N PRO A 107 -30.08 -38.40 -39.91
CA PRO A 107 -30.13 -39.76 -39.33
C PRO A 107 -29.15 -39.90 -38.15
N ALA A 108 -29.14 -41.07 -37.50
CA ALA A 108 -28.49 -41.28 -36.21
C ALA A 108 -27.78 -42.64 -36.10
N THR A 109 -27.00 -42.77 -35.01
CA THR A 109 -26.49 -43.99 -34.35
C THR A 109 -25.40 -44.84 -35.05
N GLN A 110 -24.75 -45.64 -34.19
CA GLN A 110 -23.67 -46.62 -34.43
C GLN A 110 -22.26 -46.02 -34.61
N GLY A 111 -21.23 -46.47 -33.87
CA GLY A 111 -21.23 -47.41 -32.75
C GLY A 111 -19.85 -47.58 -32.10
N VAL A 112 -19.81 -48.05 -30.84
CA VAL A 112 -18.57 -48.39 -30.11
C VAL A 112 -18.10 -49.79 -30.52
N PRO A 113 -16.79 -50.08 -30.52
CA PRO A 113 -16.32 -51.07 -29.53
C PRO A 113 -14.97 -50.73 -28.89
N ALA A 114 -14.70 -51.32 -27.72
CA ALA A 114 -13.40 -51.28 -27.04
C ALA A 114 -12.82 -52.69 -26.92
N SER A 115 -11.49 -52.84 -27.07
CA SER A 115 -10.67 -54.01 -26.70
C SER A 115 -9.22 -53.82 -27.21
N GLN A 116 -8.16 -54.49 -26.73
CA GLN A 116 -7.87 -55.16 -25.45
C GLN A 116 -6.32 -55.27 -25.29
N HIS A 117 -5.83 -55.76 -24.14
CA HIS A 117 -4.42 -56.14 -23.93
C HIS A 117 -3.93 -57.20 -24.94
N PRO A 118 -2.60 -57.37 -25.02
CA PRO A 118 -2.02 -58.70 -24.87
C PRO A 118 -1.13 -58.82 -23.61
N THR A 119 -1.06 -60.03 -23.06
CA THR A 119 -0.06 -60.43 -22.04
C THR A 119 0.55 -61.78 -22.40
N GLN A 120 1.85 -61.95 -22.12
CA GLN A 120 2.62 -63.20 -21.94
C GLN A 120 4.12 -62.84 -21.98
N ARG A 121 5.08 -63.64 -21.51
CA ARG A 121 5.33 -64.46 -20.31
C ARG A 121 6.70 -65.13 -20.55
N ARG A 122 7.50 -65.30 -19.48
CA ARG A 122 8.81 -66.00 -19.46
C ARG A 122 8.81 -67.41 -20.08
N PRO A 123 9.99 -67.97 -20.41
CA PRO A 123 10.49 -69.09 -19.58
C PRO A 123 12.04 -69.28 -19.40
N LEU A 124 12.39 -69.96 -18.29
CA LEU A 124 13.53 -70.90 -18.07
C LEU A 124 15.00 -70.45 -17.81
N GLY A 125 15.77 -71.36 -17.17
CA GLY A 125 17.17 -71.22 -16.70
C GLY A 125 17.30 -70.73 -15.25
N SER A 126 17.54 -71.49 -14.16
CA SER A 126 17.92 -72.89 -13.84
C SER A 126 19.42 -73.28 -13.88
N GLY A 127 20.13 -73.09 -12.76
CA GLY A 127 21.47 -73.63 -12.44
C GLY A 127 21.83 -73.38 -10.95
N PRO A 128 22.62 -74.23 -10.23
CA PRO A 128 22.49 -74.34 -8.77
C PRO A 128 23.75 -74.12 -7.88
N ALA A 129 23.47 -73.79 -6.61
CA ALA A 129 24.12 -74.15 -5.34
C ALA A 129 25.67 -74.25 -5.18
N GLY A 130 26.18 -73.60 -4.13
CA GLY A 130 27.53 -73.83 -3.57
C GLY A 130 27.66 -73.33 -2.11
N HIS A 131 28.24 -74.15 -1.22
CA HIS A 131 28.47 -73.86 0.20
C HIS A 131 29.36 -72.62 0.42
N ALA A 132 29.12 -71.70 1.37
CA ALA A 132 28.83 -71.79 2.82
C ALA A 132 30.08 -71.86 3.71
N SER A 133 30.25 -70.84 4.55
CA SER A 133 30.95 -70.83 5.84
C SER A 133 30.66 -69.48 6.53
N GLY A 134 30.87 -69.37 7.84
CA GLY A 134 30.63 -68.11 8.55
C GLY A 134 31.44 -67.99 9.84
N SER A 135 31.88 -66.78 10.15
CA SER A 135 32.35 -66.38 11.47
C SER A 135 32.27 -64.87 11.67
N SER A 136 31.61 -64.47 12.77
CA SER A 136 31.82 -63.24 13.55
C SER A 136 32.42 -61.98 12.90
N GLN A 137 31.66 -60.87 12.97
CA GLN A 137 32.17 -59.62 13.54
C GLN A 137 31.03 -58.78 14.15
N ARG A 138 31.36 -57.92 15.12
CA ARG A 138 30.40 -57.02 15.80
C ARG A 138 30.08 -55.78 14.93
N PRO A 139 28.90 -55.16 15.08
CA PRO A 139 28.50 -54.02 14.26
C PRO A 139 29.21 -52.72 14.67
N SER A 140 29.67 -51.96 13.67
CA SER A 140 29.98 -50.53 13.78
C SER A 140 28.71 -49.70 13.51
N PRO A 141 28.58 -48.47 14.06
CA PRO A 141 27.36 -47.68 13.92
C PRO A 141 27.08 -47.29 12.47
N ARG A 142 25.82 -47.46 12.05
CA ARG A 142 25.36 -47.25 10.68
C ARG A 142 25.16 -45.75 10.43
N ARG A 143 25.85 -45.18 9.43
CA ARG A 143 25.50 -43.87 8.86
C ARG A 143 24.01 -43.86 8.53
N GLN A 144 23.24 -42.95 9.11
CA GLN A 144 21.97 -42.55 8.50
C GLN A 144 22.27 -41.76 7.23
N GLN A 145 21.49 -42.00 6.18
CA GLN A 145 21.48 -41.13 5.00
C GLN A 145 20.72 -39.86 5.39
N GLY A 146 21.36 -38.70 5.28
CA GLY A 146 20.66 -37.43 5.46
C GLY A 146 19.59 -37.27 4.39
N GLN A 147 18.37 -36.91 4.80
CA GLN A 147 17.36 -36.42 3.87
C GLN A 147 17.90 -35.16 3.19
N ARG A 148 17.62 -34.98 1.90
CA ARG A 148 17.82 -33.68 1.26
C ARG A 148 16.78 -32.73 1.83
N VAL A 149 17.24 -31.65 2.46
CA VAL A 149 16.39 -30.57 2.96
C VAL A 149 16.13 -29.61 1.79
N ASN A 150 14.88 -29.44 1.42
CA ASN A 150 14.48 -28.36 0.51
C ASN A 150 14.25 -27.11 1.35
N ARG A 151 15.09 -26.09 1.16
CA ARG A 151 14.91 -24.75 1.74
C ARG A 151 14.42 -23.79 0.65
N THR A 152 13.81 -22.68 1.04
CA THR A 152 13.56 -21.55 0.13
C THR A 152 14.89 -20.92 -0.35
N ARG A 153 14.83 -20.04 -1.36
CA ARG A 153 15.99 -19.26 -1.86
C ARG A 153 16.72 -18.51 -0.73
N TYR A 154 15.98 -18.06 0.27
CA TYR A 154 16.47 -17.31 1.43
C TYR A 154 16.77 -18.18 2.67
N GLY A 155 16.72 -19.52 2.53
CA GLY A 155 17.21 -20.46 3.54
C GLY A 155 16.25 -20.85 4.66
N TYR A 156 15.03 -20.31 4.67
CA TYR A 156 13.99 -20.61 5.67
C TYR A 156 13.44 -22.05 5.55
N PRO A 157 12.85 -22.60 6.64
CA PRO A 157 12.04 -23.83 6.59
C PRO A 157 10.80 -23.64 5.71
N THR A 158 10.22 -24.74 5.21
CA THR A 158 8.91 -24.69 4.53
C THR A 158 7.76 -24.49 5.53
N VAL A 159 6.59 -24.05 5.06
CA VAL A 159 5.39 -23.79 5.88
C VAL A 159 5.07 -24.99 6.81
N GLY A 160 5.03 -26.20 6.27
CA GLY A 160 4.80 -27.43 7.05
C GLY A 160 5.88 -27.77 8.08
N GLU A 161 7.10 -27.26 7.95
CA GLU A 161 8.15 -27.39 8.97
C GLU A 161 8.10 -26.29 10.05
N ARG A 162 7.39 -25.18 9.82
CA ARG A 162 7.10 -24.15 10.83
C ARG A 162 5.98 -24.62 11.76
N LEU A 163 4.81 -24.93 11.21
CA LEU A 163 3.63 -25.39 11.95
C LEU A 163 3.90 -26.62 12.84
N ALA A 164 4.82 -27.50 12.41
CA ALA A 164 5.23 -28.67 13.18
C ALA A 164 6.05 -28.38 14.45
N LYS A 165 6.54 -27.15 14.66
CA LYS A 165 7.38 -26.76 15.82
C LYS A 165 6.57 -26.09 16.94
N THR A 166 5.59 -25.26 16.59
CA THR A 166 4.82 -24.43 17.54
C THR A 166 4.06 -25.28 18.57
N THR A 167 3.65 -26.50 18.19
CA THR A 167 2.89 -27.44 19.03
C THR A 167 3.63 -28.03 20.25
N ARG A 168 4.83 -27.54 20.60
CA ARG A 168 5.68 -28.12 21.65
C ARG A 168 6.37 -27.14 22.61
N ARG A 169 5.65 -26.19 23.20
CA ARG A 169 5.93 -25.68 24.57
C ARG A 169 4.82 -24.79 25.13
N THR A 170 4.09 -25.28 26.13
CA THR A 170 3.44 -24.44 27.13
C THR A 170 3.74 -25.01 28.52
N GLY A 171 4.07 -24.12 29.47
CA GLY A 171 4.42 -24.46 30.84
C GLY A 171 3.94 -23.36 31.78
N PRO A 172 3.27 -23.67 32.91
CA PRO A 172 2.48 -22.66 33.62
C PRO A 172 3.32 -21.80 34.56
N GLY A 173 3.16 -20.48 34.48
CA GLY A 173 3.21 -19.64 35.68
C GLY A 173 4.01 -18.34 35.62
N ARG A 174 3.41 -17.27 35.08
CA ARG A 174 3.46 -15.90 35.62
C ARG A 174 2.21 -15.14 35.16
N ARG A 175 1.82 -14.10 35.91
CA ARG A 175 0.75 -13.17 35.54
C ARG A 175 1.39 -11.82 35.20
N PRO A 176 1.11 -11.21 34.04
CA PRO A 176 1.39 -9.81 33.79
C PRO A 176 0.64 -8.91 34.79
N VAL A 177 1.17 -7.71 35.03
CA VAL A 177 0.47 -6.65 35.77
C VAL A 177 -0.23 -5.77 34.76
N ILE A 178 -1.53 -6.02 34.56
CA ILE A 178 -2.37 -5.31 33.58
C ILE A 178 -2.46 -3.83 33.94
N GLY A 179 -2.06 -2.96 32.99
CA GLY A 179 -2.33 -1.52 33.05
C GLY A 179 -3.83 -1.24 32.96
N THR A 180 -4.31 -0.18 33.61
CA THR A 180 -5.75 0.07 33.75
C THR A 180 -6.44 0.34 32.41
N THR A 181 -7.28 -0.59 31.96
CA THR A 181 -8.17 -0.44 30.81
C THR A 181 -9.03 0.81 30.94
N VAL A 182 -8.97 1.70 29.96
CA VAL A 182 -9.94 2.79 29.80
C VAL A 182 -10.93 2.36 28.72
N GLN A 183 -12.15 2.01 29.10
CA GLN A 183 -13.22 1.81 28.12
C GLN A 183 -13.57 3.17 27.50
N HIS A 184 -13.33 3.31 26.20
CA HIS A 184 -13.90 4.40 25.40
C HIS A 184 -15.11 3.89 24.61
N ASN A 185 -16.20 4.64 24.67
CA ASN A 185 -17.36 4.42 23.81
C ASN A 185 -17.12 5.09 22.45
N GLY A 186 -17.54 4.44 21.36
CA GLY A 186 -17.30 4.88 19.98
C GLY A 186 -17.92 6.25 19.64
N SER A 187 -17.17 7.32 19.89
CA SER A 187 -17.47 8.68 19.43
C SER A 187 -16.17 9.47 19.29
N LEU A 188 -15.83 9.83 18.05
CA LEU A 188 -14.61 10.55 17.65
C LEU A 188 -14.34 11.78 18.52
N GLY A 189 -13.20 11.76 19.22
CA GLY A 189 -12.78 12.79 20.16
C GLY A 189 -11.64 13.67 19.64
N TYR A 190 -11.95 14.64 18.78
CA TYR A 190 -10.99 15.69 18.39
C TYR A 190 -10.29 16.29 19.62
N ILE A 191 -8.95 16.16 19.72
CA ILE A 191 -8.18 16.61 20.87
C ILE A 191 -8.13 18.15 20.93
N ARG A 192 -9.09 18.72 21.65
CA ARG A 192 -9.24 20.16 21.82
C ARG A 192 -8.09 20.73 22.67
N ARG A 193 -7.15 21.46 22.03
CA ARG A 193 -5.92 22.02 22.62
C ARG A 193 -6.09 22.55 24.07
N GLY A 194 -5.53 21.81 25.04
CA GLY A 194 -5.36 22.24 26.43
C GLY A 194 -4.10 23.11 26.62
N PRO A 195 -4.05 24.02 27.61
CA PRO A 195 -2.99 25.03 27.69
C PRO A 195 -1.70 24.51 28.35
N PHE A 196 -0.83 23.86 27.58
CA PHE A 196 0.56 23.54 27.99
C PHE A 196 1.42 24.81 28.14
N ARG A 197 1.25 25.55 29.25
CA ARG A 197 2.15 26.65 29.63
C ARG A 197 3.46 26.09 30.22
N GLY A 198 4.56 26.37 29.54
CA GLY A 198 5.85 25.72 29.78
C GLY A 198 6.44 25.91 31.18
N ASN A 199 6.78 24.78 31.82
CA ASN A 199 7.70 24.73 32.97
C ASN A 199 8.62 23.48 32.98
N ALA A 200 8.39 22.48 32.11
CA ALA A 200 9.18 21.25 32.06
C ALA A 200 10.64 21.49 31.65
N GLN A 201 10.89 22.22 30.56
CA GLN A 201 12.24 22.52 30.05
C GLN A 201 13.16 23.16 31.11
N ARG A 202 12.62 24.03 31.98
CA ARG A 202 13.38 24.68 33.07
C ARG A 202 13.75 23.73 34.22
N ARG A 203 13.11 22.56 34.34
CA ARG A 203 13.50 21.49 35.26
C ARG A 203 14.52 20.56 34.62
N ALA A 204 14.30 20.14 33.37
CA ALA A 204 15.24 19.30 32.61
C ALA A 204 16.64 19.92 32.56
N ALA A 205 16.76 21.19 32.16
CA ALA A 205 18.03 21.91 32.06
C ALA A 205 18.83 22.00 33.38
N ARG A 206 18.17 21.85 34.55
CA ARG A 206 18.85 21.80 35.86
C ARG A 206 19.31 20.39 36.25
N ALA A 207 18.65 19.35 35.76
CA ALA A 207 19.05 17.96 35.99
C ALA A 207 20.28 17.59 35.16
N SER A 208 20.33 18.00 33.89
CA SER A 208 21.46 17.73 32.98
C SER A 208 22.76 18.38 33.46
N LEU A 209 22.70 19.62 33.97
CA LEU A 209 23.89 20.35 34.43
C LEU A 209 24.63 19.65 35.58
N LEU A 210 23.89 18.96 36.47
CA LEU A 210 24.47 18.21 37.59
C LEU A 210 25.15 16.90 37.16
N HIS A 211 24.75 16.31 36.02
CA HIS A 211 25.32 15.07 35.51
C HIS A 211 26.57 15.31 34.65
N VAL A 212 26.64 16.41 33.88
CA VAL A 212 27.79 16.71 33.00
C VAL A 212 29.01 17.25 33.76
N LEU A 213 28.78 18.00 34.85
CA LEU A 213 29.85 18.66 35.62
C LEU A 213 30.98 17.73 36.11
N PRO A 214 30.74 16.53 36.69
CA PRO A 214 31.83 15.65 37.11
C PRO A 214 32.69 15.13 35.94
N TYR A 215 32.09 14.85 34.78
CA TYR A 215 32.84 14.41 33.59
C TYR A 215 33.71 15.52 33.02
N ALA A 216 33.19 16.76 32.95
CA ALA A 216 33.96 17.92 32.52
C ALA A 216 35.17 18.19 33.44
N LEU A 217 35.01 18.04 34.76
CA LEU A 217 36.09 18.15 35.72
C LEU A 217 37.10 16.98 35.60
N GLY A 218 36.64 15.77 35.33
CA GLY A 218 37.49 14.60 35.06
C GLY A 218 38.38 14.78 33.84
N VAL A 219 37.81 15.24 32.71
CA VAL A 219 38.57 15.55 31.48
C VAL A 219 39.58 16.67 31.73
N LEU A 220 39.19 17.73 32.44
CA LEU A 220 40.11 18.83 32.78
C LEU A 220 41.29 18.35 33.65
N ALA A 221 41.04 17.47 34.63
CA ALA A 221 42.08 16.86 35.45
C ALA A 221 43.05 15.99 34.62
N ILE A 222 42.53 15.18 33.68
CA ILE A 222 43.36 14.37 32.77
C ILE A 222 44.24 15.25 31.89
N VAL A 223 43.69 16.33 31.31
CA VAL A 223 44.46 17.29 30.49
C VAL A 223 45.55 17.97 31.31
N LEU A 224 45.26 18.38 32.56
CA LEU A 224 46.25 19.00 33.45
C LEU A 224 47.36 18.02 33.87
N VAL A 225 47.04 16.73 34.09
CA VAL A 225 48.05 15.69 34.36
C VAL A 225 48.94 15.46 33.14
N LEU A 226 48.35 15.32 31.93
CA LEU A 226 49.12 15.13 30.69
C LEU A 226 50.03 16.33 30.39
N TRP A 227 49.55 17.56 30.63
CA TRP A 227 50.34 18.78 30.45
C TRP A 227 51.47 18.91 31.50
N GLY A 228 51.19 18.53 32.75
CA GLY A 228 52.19 18.47 33.82
C GLY A 228 53.29 17.43 33.56
N VAL A 229 52.93 16.25 33.07
CA VAL A 229 53.90 15.19 32.69
C VAL A 229 54.71 15.60 31.45
N GLY A 230 54.07 16.17 30.43
CA GLY A 230 54.77 16.68 29.24
C GLY A 230 55.78 17.79 29.55
N SER A 231 55.53 18.58 30.59
CA SER A 231 56.43 19.66 31.05
C SER A 231 57.70 19.16 31.77
N LEU A 232 57.79 17.86 32.11
CA LEU A 232 58.92 17.28 32.83
C LEU A 232 59.91 16.48 31.95
N VAL A 233 59.66 16.37 30.64
CA VAL A 233 60.51 15.59 29.71
C VAL A 233 61.07 16.46 28.58
N GLN A 234 61.71 17.58 28.94
CA GLN A 234 62.71 18.23 28.07
C GLN A 234 64.12 17.72 28.41
N GLY A 235 64.45 16.56 27.86
CA GLY A 235 65.77 15.94 27.98
C GLY A 235 65.91 14.88 26.88
N GLY A 236 66.52 15.27 25.75
CA GLY A 236 66.44 14.47 24.52
C GLY A 236 67.27 13.20 24.54
N PHE A 237 66.71 12.11 24.00
CA PHE A 237 67.46 10.94 23.54
C PHE A 237 66.80 10.38 22.27
N ASN A 238 67.60 10.12 21.23
CA ASN A 238 67.14 9.53 19.97
C ASN A 238 68.02 8.32 19.62
N PRO A 239 67.55 7.09 19.85
CA PRO A 239 68.24 5.88 19.45
C PRO A 239 67.48 5.12 18.33
N PHE A 240 68.19 4.84 17.23
CA PHE A 240 67.76 4.00 16.08
C PHE A 240 66.62 4.60 15.22
N ALA A 241 66.79 4.91 13.93
CA ALA A 241 67.91 4.70 13.00
C ALA A 241 68.33 3.22 12.83
N GLY A 242 67.48 2.40 12.20
CA GLY A 242 67.85 1.04 11.78
C GLY A 242 66.74 0.27 11.03
N SER A 243 67.05 -0.15 9.79
CA SER A 243 66.46 -1.25 8.99
C SER A 243 64.93 -1.46 8.90
N ALA A 244 64.46 -1.65 7.66
CA ALA A 244 63.08 -2.02 7.35
C ALA A 244 62.66 -3.41 7.85
N ALA A 245 61.36 -3.56 8.14
CA ALA A 245 60.64 -4.83 8.17
C ALA A 245 59.25 -4.64 7.55
N SER A 246 58.82 -5.58 6.70
CA SER A 246 57.51 -5.55 6.02
C SER A 246 56.38 -6.02 6.94
N GLY A 247 55.28 -5.27 7.06
CA GLY A 247 54.24 -5.51 8.05
C GLY A 247 52.83 -4.99 7.71
N ASP A 248 52.30 -5.38 6.55
CA ASP A 248 50.85 -5.53 6.28
C ASP A 248 49.91 -4.35 6.61
N ALA A 249 50.22 -3.14 6.13
CA ALA A 249 49.26 -2.03 6.05
C ALA A 249 48.12 -2.28 5.02
N SER A 250 48.20 -3.36 4.25
CA SER A 250 47.31 -3.72 3.14
C SER A 250 45.87 -4.04 3.58
N ARG A 251 45.69 -4.81 4.65
CA ARG A 251 44.38 -5.42 4.98
C ARG A 251 43.27 -4.43 5.31
N LEU A 252 43.61 -3.28 5.89
CA LEU A 252 42.61 -2.24 6.22
C LEU A 252 42.06 -1.55 4.97
N GLY A 253 42.86 -1.42 3.90
CA GLY A 253 42.37 -0.96 2.60
C GLY A 253 41.51 -2.02 1.91
N THR A 254 41.93 -3.29 1.94
CA THR A 254 41.19 -4.38 1.27
C THR A 254 39.79 -4.59 1.85
N LEU A 255 39.62 -4.47 3.18
CA LEU A 255 38.29 -4.60 3.81
C LEU A 255 37.33 -3.48 3.42
N SER A 256 37.82 -2.26 3.18
CA SER A 256 36.97 -1.13 2.74
C SER A 256 36.53 -1.21 1.28
N HIS A 257 37.17 -2.03 0.45
CA HIS A 257 36.69 -2.33 -0.91
C HIS A 257 35.89 -3.64 -0.96
N ALA A 258 36.26 -4.67 -0.20
CA ALA A 258 35.54 -5.94 -0.17
C ALA A 258 34.07 -5.85 0.30
N PHE A 259 33.71 -4.79 1.04
CA PHE A 259 32.31 -4.48 1.38
C PHE A 259 31.60 -3.57 0.35
N ALA A 260 32.33 -2.88 -0.53
CA ALA A 260 31.77 -2.09 -1.62
C ALA A 260 31.57 -2.92 -2.91
N ASP A 261 32.46 -3.87 -3.17
CA ASP A 261 32.39 -4.81 -4.31
C ASP A 261 31.37 -5.97 -4.07
N GLY A 262 30.60 -5.93 -2.98
CA GLY A 262 29.71 -7.02 -2.56
C GLY A 262 28.41 -7.14 -3.38
N PHE A 263 27.85 -5.99 -3.82
CA PHE A 263 26.61 -5.90 -4.59
C PHE A 263 26.82 -5.00 -5.81
N ALA A 264 27.49 -5.56 -6.83
CA ALA A 264 27.56 -4.90 -8.12
C ALA A 264 26.20 -5.01 -8.83
N THR A 265 25.46 -3.88 -8.92
CA THR A 265 24.15 -3.79 -9.57
C THR A 265 24.13 -4.55 -10.91
N PRO A 266 23.18 -5.46 -11.15
CA PRO A 266 23.14 -6.30 -12.34
C PRO A 266 23.36 -5.50 -13.64
N PRO A 267 24.22 -5.96 -14.57
CA PRO A 267 24.58 -5.16 -15.76
C PRO A 267 23.40 -4.72 -16.66
N ALA A 268 22.26 -5.40 -16.57
CA ALA A 268 21.01 -4.97 -17.19
C ALA A 268 20.43 -3.73 -16.47
N GLN A 269 20.15 -3.82 -15.17
CA GLN A 269 19.64 -2.74 -14.33
C GLN A 269 20.59 -1.52 -14.34
N ALA A 270 21.90 -1.74 -14.24
CA ALA A 270 22.91 -0.67 -14.35
C ALA A 270 22.89 0.04 -15.72
N LYS A 271 22.56 -0.67 -16.81
CA LYS A 271 22.35 -0.06 -18.13
C LYS A 271 21.03 0.72 -18.19
N LEU A 272 19.93 0.16 -17.69
CA LEU A 272 18.62 0.83 -17.66
C LEU A 272 18.65 2.14 -16.85
N GLN A 273 19.37 2.11 -15.74
CA GLN A 273 19.64 3.26 -14.87
C GLN A 273 20.49 4.36 -15.54
N ALA A 274 21.31 4.00 -16.53
CA ALA A 274 22.07 4.95 -17.36
C ALA A 274 21.29 5.44 -18.60
N ASP A 275 20.44 4.59 -19.18
CA ASP A 275 19.54 4.95 -20.29
C ASP A 275 18.37 5.85 -19.83
N SER A 276 18.03 5.81 -18.54
CA SER A 276 16.95 6.60 -17.91
C SER A 276 17.50 7.55 -16.82
N PRO A 277 18.28 8.58 -17.18
CA PRO A 277 18.83 9.53 -16.21
C PRO A 277 17.69 10.28 -15.48
N GLY A 278 17.68 10.21 -14.15
CA GLY A 278 16.56 10.71 -13.32
C GLY A 278 15.52 9.65 -12.95
N ALA A 279 15.75 8.37 -13.24
CA ALA A 279 14.97 7.25 -12.70
C ALA A 279 15.62 6.63 -11.44
N VAL A 280 14.86 5.75 -10.77
CA VAL A 280 15.37 4.61 -10.00
C VAL A 280 14.74 3.36 -10.58
N VAL A 281 15.54 2.44 -11.10
CA VAL A 281 15.04 1.23 -11.78
C VAL A 281 15.29 0.00 -10.93
N LEU A 282 14.22 -0.68 -10.51
CA LEU A 282 14.28 -2.07 -10.04
C LEU A 282 14.09 -3.02 -11.25
N THR A 283 14.83 -4.13 -11.25
CA THR A 283 14.60 -5.24 -12.18
C THR A 283 14.43 -6.51 -11.33
N PRO A 284 13.18 -6.90 -10.99
CA PRO A 284 12.90 -7.99 -10.08
C PRO A 284 13.65 -9.27 -10.39
N GLY A 285 14.13 -9.94 -9.34
CA GLY A 285 14.78 -11.25 -9.45
C GLY A 285 13.82 -12.41 -9.76
N ARG A 286 12.57 -12.10 -10.12
CA ARG A 286 11.48 -12.98 -10.57
C ARG A 286 11.05 -12.54 -11.97
N VAL A 287 10.80 -13.52 -12.82
CA VAL A 287 10.12 -13.36 -14.11
C VAL A 287 9.27 -14.62 -14.29
N THR A 288 7.97 -14.44 -14.50
CA THR A 288 7.02 -15.52 -14.75
C THR A 288 7.02 -15.92 -16.23
N ASP A 289 6.33 -17.01 -16.58
CA ASP A 289 6.18 -17.44 -17.98
C ASP A 289 5.23 -16.53 -18.82
N SER A 290 4.81 -15.37 -18.30
CA SER A 290 3.95 -14.38 -18.98
C SER A 290 4.55 -13.83 -20.29
N GLY A 291 5.87 -13.70 -20.34
CA GLY A 291 6.65 -13.46 -21.56
C GLY A 291 6.82 -11.99 -21.99
N THR A 292 7.73 -11.76 -22.93
CA THR A 292 8.11 -10.41 -23.39
C THR A 292 6.91 -9.57 -23.81
N GLY A 293 6.75 -8.39 -23.18
CA GLY A 293 5.65 -7.47 -23.43
C GLY A 293 4.39 -7.70 -22.59
N ARG A 294 4.36 -8.70 -21.70
CA ARG A 294 3.29 -8.90 -20.70
C ARG A 294 3.92 -8.90 -19.30
N VAL A 295 3.23 -8.27 -18.33
CA VAL A 295 3.65 -8.24 -16.92
C VAL A 295 2.41 -8.50 -16.07
N THR A 296 2.41 -9.60 -15.31
CA THR A 296 1.37 -9.90 -14.32
C THR A 296 1.61 -9.07 -13.06
N PHE A 297 0.58 -8.36 -12.60
CA PHE A 297 0.67 -7.42 -11.49
C PHE A 297 -0.38 -7.74 -10.42
N SER A 298 -0.03 -7.58 -9.15
CA SER A 298 -0.97 -7.60 -8.04
C SER A 298 -0.73 -6.48 -7.03
N ALA A 299 -1.77 -6.07 -6.32
CA ALA A 299 -1.71 -5.06 -5.26
C ALA A 299 -2.64 -5.40 -4.10
N VAL A 300 -2.15 -5.23 -2.87
CA VAL A 300 -2.93 -5.21 -1.62
C VAL A 300 -2.79 -3.84 -0.94
N GLY A 301 -3.69 -3.57 0.01
CA GLY A 301 -3.74 -2.30 0.73
C GLY A 301 -2.81 -2.24 1.95
N ASP A 302 -3.38 -1.92 3.10
CA ASP A 302 -2.64 -1.44 4.27
C ASP A 302 -2.08 -2.55 5.16
N ASN A 303 -0.83 -2.41 5.56
CA ASN A 303 -0.06 -3.37 6.34
C ASN A 303 0.27 -2.75 7.71
N ILE A 304 -0.63 -2.94 8.68
CA ILE A 304 -0.72 -2.10 9.90
C ILE A 304 -0.62 -2.95 11.19
N ALA A 305 0.46 -2.73 11.96
CA ALA A 305 0.76 -3.54 13.14
C ALA A 305 0.17 -2.94 14.44
N ASN A 306 -1.07 -3.31 14.75
CA ASN A 306 -1.67 -3.06 16.07
C ASN A 306 -1.00 -3.87 17.19
N GLU A 307 -1.20 -3.45 18.45
CA GLU A 307 -0.57 -4.04 19.64
C GLU A 307 -0.69 -5.57 19.72
N ASN A 308 -1.84 -6.13 19.34
CA ASN A 308 -2.12 -7.55 19.35
C ASN A 308 -1.28 -8.34 18.32
N LEU A 309 -1.04 -7.78 17.14
CA LEU A 309 -0.15 -8.36 16.13
C LEU A 309 1.33 -8.21 16.53
N LEU A 310 1.69 -7.13 17.23
CA LEU A 310 3.02 -7.00 17.85
C LEU A 310 3.24 -8.06 18.95
N GLU A 311 2.24 -8.35 19.80
CA GLU A 311 2.31 -9.45 20.78
C GLU A 311 2.46 -10.83 20.11
N LEU A 312 1.77 -11.09 18.99
CA LEU A 312 1.95 -12.32 18.21
C LEU A 312 3.35 -12.43 17.60
N ALA A 313 3.89 -11.34 17.05
CA ALA A 313 5.20 -11.33 16.40
C ALA A 313 6.37 -11.48 17.39
N ASP A 314 6.26 -10.91 18.60
CA ASP A 314 7.18 -11.14 19.74
C ASP A 314 7.16 -12.62 20.17
N ALA A 315 5.95 -13.18 20.34
CA ALA A 315 5.76 -14.59 20.67
C ALA A 315 6.27 -15.55 19.59
N ALA A 316 6.25 -15.14 18.31
CA ALA A 316 6.77 -15.91 17.19
C ALA A 316 8.32 -15.93 17.13
N ALA A 317 8.98 -14.83 17.51
CA ALA A 317 10.45 -14.77 17.62
C ALA A 317 10.99 -15.68 18.74
N GLY A 318 10.31 -15.71 19.90
CA GLY A 318 10.30 -16.86 20.80
C GLY A 318 10.82 -16.65 22.22
N GLU A 319 11.74 -15.70 22.48
CA GLU A 319 12.02 -15.19 23.83
C GLU A 319 11.39 -13.79 23.97
N THR A 320 10.13 -13.75 24.43
CA THR A 320 9.32 -12.52 24.51
C THR A 320 10.01 -11.38 25.22
N SER A 321 9.91 -10.17 24.66
CA SER A 321 10.47 -8.91 25.17
C SER A 321 12.01 -8.83 25.15
N ASP A 322 12.64 -9.37 24.10
CA ASP A 322 14.06 -9.16 23.76
C ASP A 322 14.26 -8.25 22.51
N ASP A 323 13.20 -7.52 22.15
CA ASP A 323 13.08 -6.67 20.96
C ASP A 323 13.19 -7.42 19.61
N GLN A 324 13.07 -8.76 19.58
CA GLN A 324 12.96 -9.55 18.35
C GLN A 324 11.50 -9.87 17.99
N TYR A 325 11.17 -9.81 16.70
CA TYR A 325 9.81 -10.03 16.19
C TYR A 325 9.84 -10.80 14.87
N ASP A 326 8.97 -11.81 14.67
CA ASP A 326 8.84 -12.55 13.40
C ASP A 326 7.44 -12.36 12.76
N PHE A 327 7.38 -11.48 11.75
CA PHE A 327 6.16 -11.18 10.99
C PHE A 327 5.89 -12.16 9.83
N ASN A 328 6.65 -13.25 9.67
CA ASN A 328 6.46 -14.14 8.52
C ASN A 328 5.11 -14.87 8.52
N ALA A 329 4.51 -15.13 9.68
CA ALA A 329 3.27 -15.91 9.77
C ALA A 329 2.08 -15.23 9.07
N PHE A 330 1.95 -13.90 9.20
CA PHE A 330 0.80 -13.15 8.67
C PHE A 330 0.61 -13.31 7.16
N TYR A 331 1.71 -13.46 6.40
CA TYR A 331 1.66 -13.65 4.95
C TYR A 331 1.52 -15.11 4.48
N ASP A 332 1.58 -16.12 5.36
CA ASP A 332 1.75 -17.52 4.95
C ASP A 332 0.61 -18.11 4.11
N GLY A 333 -0.63 -17.63 4.28
CA GLY A 333 -1.77 -18.05 3.44
C GLY A 333 -1.85 -17.40 2.05
N ILE A 334 -1.17 -16.25 1.82
CA ILE A 334 -1.13 -15.55 0.51
C ILE A 334 0.23 -15.61 -0.19
N ARG A 335 1.31 -16.03 0.49
CA ARG A 335 2.70 -15.97 0.02
C ARG A 335 2.91 -16.59 -1.37
N ASP A 336 2.40 -17.80 -1.60
CA ASP A 336 2.61 -18.50 -2.87
C ASP A 336 1.84 -17.83 -4.04
N ALA A 337 0.71 -17.17 -3.76
CA ALA A 337 -0.02 -16.37 -4.73
C ALA A 337 0.71 -15.05 -5.05
N VAL A 338 1.16 -14.32 -4.03
CA VAL A 338 1.99 -13.11 -4.17
C VAL A 338 3.29 -13.41 -4.96
N GLN A 339 3.88 -14.60 -4.78
CA GLN A 339 5.06 -15.04 -5.53
C GLN A 339 4.78 -15.54 -6.95
N SER A 340 3.52 -15.61 -7.38
CA SER A 340 3.12 -16.02 -8.74
C SER A 340 3.03 -14.87 -9.76
N TYR A 341 3.10 -13.61 -9.32
CA TYR A 341 3.09 -12.42 -10.17
C TYR A 341 4.51 -11.94 -10.54
N ASP A 342 4.64 -11.22 -11.66
CA ASP A 342 5.89 -10.57 -12.10
C ASP A 342 6.25 -9.37 -11.21
N ILE A 343 5.24 -8.69 -10.66
CA ILE A 343 5.37 -7.53 -9.75
C ILE A 343 4.22 -7.54 -8.74
N SER A 344 4.51 -7.45 -7.45
CA SER A 344 3.51 -7.33 -6.37
C SER A 344 3.70 -6.05 -5.54
N PHE A 345 2.61 -5.33 -5.26
CA PHE A 345 2.56 -4.06 -4.52
C PHE A 345 1.86 -4.17 -3.15
N ILE A 346 2.36 -3.44 -2.15
CA ILE A 346 1.78 -3.33 -0.79
C ILE A 346 1.96 -1.90 -0.24
N ASN A 347 1.05 -1.42 0.63
CA ASN A 347 1.30 -0.21 1.43
C ASN A 347 1.81 -0.59 2.83
N GLN A 348 3.05 -0.23 3.14
CA GLN A 348 3.56 -0.24 4.51
C GLN A 348 3.09 1.05 5.20
N GLU A 349 1.94 0.97 5.85
CA GLU A 349 1.31 2.14 6.46
C GLU A 349 2.10 2.65 7.68
N THR A 350 2.70 1.76 8.44
CA THR A 350 3.34 2.10 9.73
C THR A 350 4.85 2.29 9.62
N THR A 351 5.37 3.31 10.29
CA THR A 351 6.80 3.67 10.24
C THR A 351 7.68 2.64 10.97
N LEU A 352 8.78 2.23 10.32
CA LEU A 352 9.81 1.38 10.93
C LEU A 352 10.85 2.27 11.64
N GLY A 353 10.54 2.71 12.87
CA GLY A 353 11.30 3.75 13.57
C GLY A 353 12.37 3.28 14.55
N GLY A 354 12.60 1.97 14.66
CA GLY A 354 13.49 1.37 15.67
C GLY A 354 12.99 1.51 17.12
N PRO A 355 13.64 0.82 18.09
CA PRO A 355 13.17 0.81 19.48
C PRO A 355 13.64 2.04 20.28
N ASP A 356 14.83 2.57 19.99
CA ASP A 356 15.63 3.43 20.87
C ASP A 356 14.97 4.73 21.36
N ARG A 357 14.00 5.26 20.60
CA ARG A 357 13.40 6.59 20.86
C ARG A 357 11.94 6.56 21.34
N TYR A 358 11.15 5.61 20.84
CA TYR A 358 9.72 5.52 21.12
C TYR A 358 9.27 4.17 21.70
N GLY A 359 10.06 3.10 21.55
CA GLY A 359 9.59 1.73 21.66
C GLY A 359 8.63 1.36 20.52
N TYR A 360 8.37 0.07 20.32
CA TYR A 360 7.36 -0.38 19.36
C TYR A 360 5.95 -0.22 19.94
N ASN A 361 5.00 0.23 19.13
CA ASN A 361 3.64 0.59 19.55
C ASN A 361 2.66 0.46 18.37
N GLY A 362 1.38 0.19 18.66
CA GLY A 362 0.29 0.22 17.70
C GLY A 362 -0.53 1.51 17.80
N TYR A 363 -1.86 1.40 17.89
CA TYR A 363 -2.78 2.53 17.86
C TYR A 363 -2.71 3.39 19.14
N PRO A 364 -2.69 4.74 19.06
CA PRO A 364 -2.94 5.60 17.90
C PRO A 364 -1.67 6.23 17.30
N SER A 365 -0.49 5.66 17.55
CA SER A 365 0.78 6.24 17.12
C SER A 365 1.79 5.13 16.91
N TYR A 366 1.87 4.66 15.66
CA TYR A 366 2.51 3.40 15.32
C TYR A 366 4.04 3.53 15.25
N ASN A 367 4.71 2.51 15.75
CA ASN A 367 6.13 2.27 15.51
C ASN A 367 6.35 0.76 15.40
N THR A 368 6.73 0.28 14.22
CA THR A 368 6.72 -1.14 13.91
C THR A 368 8.15 -1.68 13.76
N PRO A 369 8.46 -2.91 14.22
CA PRO A 369 9.82 -3.43 14.17
C PRO A 369 10.38 -3.61 12.76
N ASP A 370 11.66 -3.28 12.61
CA ASP A 370 12.44 -3.34 11.37
C ASP A 370 12.36 -4.70 10.66
N SER A 371 12.15 -5.79 11.40
CA SER A 371 11.99 -7.16 10.87
C SER A 371 10.71 -7.36 10.04
N LEU A 372 9.76 -6.42 10.09
CA LEU A 372 8.64 -6.40 9.15
C LEU A 372 9.12 -6.19 7.70
N ALA A 373 10.17 -5.38 7.48
CA ALA A 373 10.77 -5.25 6.14
C ALA A 373 11.36 -6.58 5.64
N ASP A 374 11.98 -7.38 6.53
CA ASP A 374 12.43 -8.73 6.19
C ASP A 374 11.28 -9.68 5.86
N ALA A 375 10.15 -9.59 6.58
CA ALA A 375 8.96 -10.39 6.28
C ALA A 375 8.29 -9.96 4.96
N VAL A 376 8.25 -8.66 4.64
CA VAL A 376 7.75 -8.11 3.36
C VAL A 376 8.59 -8.61 2.18
N VAL A 377 9.93 -8.53 2.27
CA VAL A 377 10.84 -9.07 1.24
C VAL A 377 10.71 -10.60 1.13
N ALA A 378 10.61 -11.31 2.26
CA ALA A 378 10.44 -12.77 2.26
C ALA A 378 9.04 -13.23 1.80
N ALA A 379 8.01 -12.39 1.91
CA ALA A 379 6.69 -12.62 1.33
C ALA A 379 6.73 -12.52 -0.20
N GLY A 380 7.57 -11.63 -0.74
CA GLY A 380 7.72 -11.42 -2.18
C GLY A 380 6.91 -10.26 -2.70
N TRP A 381 6.88 -9.15 -1.98
CA TRP A 381 6.50 -7.85 -2.53
C TRP A 381 7.71 -7.25 -3.27
N ASP A 382 7.47 -6.50 -4.36
CA ASP A 382 8.53 -5.82 -5.14
C ASP A 382 8.45 -4.29 -5.01
N VAL A 383 7.27 -3.76 -4.72
CA VAL A 383 7.02 -2.31 -4.60
C VAL A 383 6.28 -2.04 -3.29
N VAL A 384 6.80 -1.09 -2.50
CA VAL A 384 6.28 -0.76 -1.17
C VAL A 384 6.02 0.75 -1.08
N SER A 385 4.77 1.14 -0.85
CA SER A 385 4.46 2.51 -0.43
C SER A 385 4.79 2.72 1.04
N LEU A 386 5.35 3.89 1.34
CA LEU A 386 5.66 4.41 2.68
C LEU A 386 4.89 5.72 2.98
N ASP A 387 3.89 6.06 2.15
CA ASP A 387 3.08 7.29 2.27
C ASP A 387 1.75 6.95 2.96
N SER A 388 1.60 7.40 4.21
CA SER A 388 0.40 7.22 5.02
C SER A 388 0.17 8.43 5.92
N ASN A 389 -1.01 8.54 6.53
CA ASN A 389 -1.24 9.53 7.59
C ASN A 389 -0.38 9.27 8.86
N HIS A 390 0.15 8.06 8.99
CA HIS A 390 0.99 7.56 10.08
C HIS A 390 2.51 7.69 9.84
N THR A 391 2.94 8.22 8.68
CA THR A 391 4.36 8.45 8.38
C THR A 391 5.05 9.36 9.41
N TYR A 392 4.33 10.35 9.97
CA TYR A 392 4.88 11.28 10.96
C TYR A 392 4.64 10.94 12.44
N ASP A 393 4.02 9.79 12.77
CA ASP A 393 3.69 9.41 14.17
C ASP A 393 4.90 9.45 15.12
N THR A 394 6.02 8.89 14.67
CA THR A 394 7.32 8.91 15.37
C THR A 394 8.27 10.01 14.86
N GLY A 395 7.86 10.73 13.81
CA GLY A 395 8.54 11.93 13.30
C GLY A 395 9.92 11.70 12.68
N VAL A 396 10.59 12.81 12.34
CA VAL A 396 11.73 12.85 11.40
C VAL A 396 12.86 11.86 11.67
N GLU A 397 13.28 11.64 12.92
CA GLU A 397 14.38 10.71 13.23
C GLU A 397 13.98 9.24 12.99
N ALA A 398 12.72 8.88 13.22
CA ALA A 398 12.19 7.54 12.94
C ALA A 398 11.89 7.34 11.44
N ILE A 399 11.45 8.39 10.73
CA ILE A 399 11.36 8.38 9.26
C ILE A 399 12.76 8.14 8.66
N GLN A 400 13.80 8.80 9.19
CA GLN A 400 15.18 8.60 8.76
C GLN A 400 15.68 7.16 9.02
N HIS A 401 15.38 6.59 10.20
CA HIS A 401 15.66 5.18 10.49
C HIS A 401 14.95 4.23 9.52
N SER A 402 13.65 4.45 9.28
CA SER A 402 12.85 3.68 8.30
C SER A 402 13.47 3.73 6.90
N LEU A 403 13.90 4.91 6.44
CA LEU A 403 14.58 5.08 5.16
C LEU A 403 15.95 4.36 5.11
N GLU A 404 16.68 4.26 6.22
CA GLU A 404 17.91 3.46 6.30
C GLU A 404 17.61 1.94 6.23
N VAL A 405 16.59 1.47 6.95
CA VAL A 405 16.11 0.06 6.90
C VAL A 405 15.71 -0.32 5.47
N TRP A 406 14.87 0.48 4.82
CA TRP A 406 14.39 0.23 3.45
C TRP A 406 15.49 0.38 2.39
N SER A 407 16.42 1.34 2.56
CA SER A 407 17.61 1.45 1.70
C SER A 407 18.46 0.17 1.73
N GLY A 408 18.56 -0.47 2.90
CA GLY A 408 19.17 -1.79 3.09
C GLY A 408 18.49 -2.97 2.37
N LYS A 409 17.31 -2.76 1.75
CA LYS A 409 16.58 -3.76 0.95
C LYS A 409 16.47 -3.37 -0.54
N SER A 410 17.14 -2.31 -0.99
CA SER A 410 16.90 -1.67 -2.30
C SER A 410 17.33 -2.48 -3.55
N ASP A 411 18.04 -3.60 -3.39
CA ASP A 411 18.28 -4.59 -4.46
C ASP A 411 17.07 -5.54 -4.65
N ASP A 412 16.22 -5.70 -3.63
CA ASP A 412 15.04 -6.59 -3.64
C ASP A 412 13.71 -5.83 -3.81
N VAL A 413 13.57 -4.62 -3.25
CA VAL A 413 12.32 -3.81 -3.27
C VAL A 413 12.50 -2.35 -3.66
N LEU A 414 11.47 -1.79 -4.30
CA LEU A 414 11.36 -0.39 -4.71
C LEU A 414 10.43 0.38 -3.76
N THR A 415 10.99 1.31 -2.98
CA THR A 415 10.21 2.17 -2.08
C THR A 415 9.87 3.55 -2.66
N LEU A 416 8.73 4.08 -2.24
CA LEU A 416 8.11 5.31 -2.73
C LEU A 416 7.22 5.95 -1.65
N GLY A 417 6.94 7.26 -1.78
CA GLY A 417 6.13 8.03 -0.81
C GLY A 417 6.97 8.72 0.27
N SER A 418 7.96 8.02 0.82
CA SER A 418 8.98 8.61 1.69
C SER A 418 10.35 8.59 1.01
N PHE A 419 11.07 9.72 1.07
CA PHE A 419 12.32 9.94 0.35
C PHE A 419 13.39 10.59 1.24
N ALA A 420 14.66 10.34 0.94
CA ALA A 420 15.77 10.88 1.75
C ALA A 420 16.02 12.39 1.50
N SER A 421 15.52 12.94 0.39
CA SER A 421 15.66 14.35 0.01
C SER A 421 14.75 14.72 -1.16
N GLU A 422 14.64 16.03 -1.44
CA GLU A 422 13.97 16.55 -2.65
C GLU A 422 14.62 16.03 -3.95
N GLU A 423 15.95 15.92 -3.99
CA GLU A 423 16.65 15.34 -5.14
C GLU A 423 16.25 13.87 -5.34
N ASP A 424 16.16 13.11 -4.26
CA ASP A 424 15.71 11.72 -4.30
C ASP A 424 14.24 11.57 -4.74
N ARG A 425 13.35 12.40 -4.19
CA ARG A 425 11.92 12.51 -4.54
C ARG A 425 11.69 12.96 -5.99
N SER A 426 12.64 13.66 -6.59
CA SER A 426 12.56 14.01 -8.02
C SER A 426 12.75 12.79 -8.94
N ARG A 427 13.42 11.73 -8.47
CA ARG A 427 13.75 10.55 -9.29
C ARG A 427 12.54 9.63 -9.48
N VAL A 428 12.15 9.39 -10.73
CA VAL A 428 11.01 8.53 -11.09
C VAL A 428 11.29 7.08 -10.64
N ARG A 429 10.53 6.59 -9.65
CA ARG A 429 10.57 5.19 -9.23
C ARG A 429 9.93 4.33 -10.31
N MET A 430 10.62 3.29 -10.78
CA MET A 430 10.07 2.37 -11.78
C MET A 430 10.59 0.94 -11.63
N VAL A 431 9.77 0.00 -12.07
CA VAL A 431 10.16 -1.39 -12.32
C VAL A 431 10.28 -1.61 -13.82
N GLU A 432 11.31 -2.34 -14.27
CA GLU A 432 11.30 -2.97 -15.60
C GLU A 432 11.21 -4.50 -15.46
N CYS A 433 10.14 -5.07 -16.01
CA CYS A 433 9.97 -6.52 -16.17
C CYS A 433 9.48 -6.82 -17.59
N ASN A 434 9.90 -7.94 -18.18
CA ASN A 434 9.53 -8.38 -19.54
C ASN A 434 9.66 -7.33 -20.66
N GLY A 435 10.52 -6.31 -20.49
CA GLY A 435 10.68 -5.20 -21.42
C GLY A 435 9.56 -4.16 -21.38
N VAL A 436 8.77 -4.12 -20.30
CA VAL A 436 7.76 -3.10 -19.97
C VAL A 436 8.26 -2.33 -18.75
N ARG A 437 8.31 -0.99 -18.86
CA ARG A 437 8.69 -0.10 -17.75
C ARG A 437 7.44 0.48 -17.10
N ILE A 438 7.26 0.23 -15.81
CA ILE A 438 6.13 0.70 -15.03
C ILE A 438 6.66 1.68 -13.99
N ALA A 439 6.29 2.96 -14.10
CA ALA A 439 6.59 3.96 -13.09
C ALA A 439 5.51 3.97 -12.01
N PHE A 440 5.94 4.20 -10.77
CA PHE A 440 5.08 4.24 -9.59
C PHE A 440 5.23 5.57 -8.86
N LEU A 441 4.11 6.10 -8.37
CA LEU A 441 4.02 7.34 -7.58
C LEU A 441 3.14 7.05 -6.35
N SER A 442 3.44 7.67 -5.21
CA SER A 442 2.60 7.66 -4.01
C SER A 442 2.20 9.07 -3.62
N TYR A 443 1.02 9.20 -3.02
CA TYR A 443 0.59 10.41 -2.33
C TYR A 443 -0.32 10.09 -1.15
N CYS A 444 -0.25 10.92 -0.11
CA CYS A 444 -1.14 10.88 1.05
C CYS A 444 -2.03 12.14 1.16
N TYR A 445 -3.15 12.01 1.88
CA TYR A 445 -4.10 13.10 2.11
C TYR A 445 -3.66 14.14 3.16
N GLY A 446 -2.80 13.75 4.12
CA GLY A 446 -2.38 14.57 5.25
C GLY A 446 -1.54 13.78 6.26
N GLN A 447 -1.23 14.35 7.42
CA GLN A 447 -0.49 13.68 8.50
C GLN A 447 -1.21 13.85 9.83
N ASN A 448 -1.27 12.81 10.66
CA ASN A 448 -2.16 12.75 11.81
C ASN A 448 -1.93 13.87 12.84
N GLY A 449 -2.80 14.87 12.82
CA GLY A 449 -2.78 16.02 13.74
C GLY A 449 -1.84 17.17 13.36
N TYR A 450 -1.24 17.14 12.16
CA TYR A 450 -0.35 18.19 11.64
C TYR A 450 -0.97 18.92 10.43
N ASP A 451 -0.91 20.25 10.41
CA ASP A 451 -1.10 20.99 9.15
C ASP A 451 0.14 20.80 8.26
N GLN A 452 0.02 20.69 6.92
CA GLN A 452 1.18 20.56 6.01
C GLN A 452 2.24 21.66 6.23
N SER A 453 1.81 22.85 6.63
CA SER A 453 2.71 23.99 6.95
C SER A 453 3.46 23.88 8.29
N GLU A 454 3.18 22.87 9.10
CA GLU A 454 3.95 22.51 10.31
C GLU A 454 5.01 21.43 10.00
N LEU A 455 4.94 20.76 8.85
CA LEU A 455 5.91 19.74 8.41
C LEU A 455 7.21 20.38 7.87
N PRO A 456 8.38 19.73 8.01
CA PRO A 456 9.66 20.26 7.54
C PRO A 456 9.84 20.22 6.01
N ASN A 457 9.09 19.39 5.29
CA ASN A 457 9.16 19.21 3.84
C ASN A 457 7.97 18.37 3.32
N ASP A 458 7.85 18.31 1.98
CA ASP A 458 6.84 17.54 1.23
C ASP A 458 7.44 16.25 0.59
N TYR A 459 8.58 15.74 1.10
CA TYR A 459 9.28 14.56 0.56
C TYR A 459 9.41 13.39 1.54
N TYR A 460 9.16 13.58 2.84
CA TYR A 460 9.03 12.47 3.78
C TYR A 460 7.65 11.81 3.73
N ALA A 461 6.62 12.54 3.29
CA ALA A 461 5.30 12.06 2.91
C ALA A 461 4.78 13.04 1.85
N VAL A 462 4.25 12.57 0.70
CA VAL A 462 3.97 13.44 -0.46
C VAL A 462 2.49 13.85 -0.50
N PRO A 463 2.15 15.14 -0.39
CA PRO A 463 0.76 15.57 -0.45
C PRO A 463 0.18 15.47 -1.88
N TYR A 464 -1.02 14.90 -2.00
CA TYR A 464 -1.80 14.77 -3.26
C TYR A 464 -2.33 16.11 -3.85
N THR A 465 -1.43 17.05 -4.12
CA THR A 465 -1.75 18.32 -4.81
C THR A 465 -1.96 18.08 -6.31
N THR A 466 -2.95 18.76 -6.91
CA THR A 466 -3.26 18.63 -8.34
C THR A 466 -2.03 18.92 -9.21
N GLU A 467 -1.32 20.00 -8.90
CA GLU A 467 -0.14 20.45 -9.63
C GLU A 467 1.05 19.50 -9.47
N GLY A 468 1.27 18.97 -8.26
CA GLY A 468 2.32 17.98 -7.99
C GLY A 468 2.08 16.67 -8.75
N MET A 469 0.89 16.10 -8.60
CA MET A 469 0.50 14.87 -9.30
C MET A 469 0.63 15.01 -10.82
N GLN A 470 0.17 16.12 -11.41
CA GLN A 470 0.28 16.37 -12.85
C GLN A 470 1.74 16.50 -13.32
N ALA A 471 2.60 17.19 -12.56
CA ALA A 471 4.02 17.32 -12.88
C ALA A 471 4.79 15.98 -12.77
N ASP A 472 4.41 15.14 -11.80
CA ASP A 472 5.00 13.82 -11.60
C ASP A 472 4.54 12.79 -12.63
N VAL A 473 3.25 12.74 -12.96
CA VAL A 473 2.72 11.89 -14.04
C VAL A 473 3.33 12.28 -15.39
N ALA A 474 3.49 13.57 -15.67
CA ALA A 474 4.20 14.04 -16.87
C ALA A 474 5.65 13.53 -16.93
N ARG A 475 6.43 13.72 -15.85
CA ARG A 475 7.83 13.26 -15.77
C ARG A 475 7.94 11.73 -15.86
N ALA A 476 7.01 11.00 -15.27
CA ALA A 476 6.94 9.55 -15.38
C ALA A 476 6.66 9.08 -16.81
N ARG A 477 5.74 9.74 -17.54
CA ARG A 477 5.36 9.39 -18.92
C ARG A 477 6.46 9.60 -19.96
N GLU A 478 7.42 10.50 -19.71
CA GLU A 478 8.62 10.66 -20.57
C GLU A 478 9.44 9.37 -20.63
N VAL A 479 9.67 8.74 -19.48
CA VAL A 479 10.58 7.59 -19.33
C VAL A 479 9.88 6.23 -19.32
N ALA A 480 8.69 6.10 -18.73
CA ALA A 480 8.02 4.82 -18.54
C ALA A 480 7.08 4.42 -19.70
N ASP A 481 6.66 3.16 -19.72
CA ASP A 481 5.63 2.66 -20.62
C ASP A 481 4.24 2.73 -19.95
N ALA A 482 4.15 2.31 -18.68
CA ALA A 482 2.97 2.45 -17.83
C ALA A 482 3.20 3.42 -16.66
N VAL A 483 2.13 4.01 -16.11
CA VAL A 483 2.16 4.77 -14.85
C VAL A 483 1.07 4.25 -13.91
N VAL A 484 1.51 3.84 -12.72
CA VAL A 484 0.69 3.44 -11.57
C VAL A 484 0.78 4.52 -10.50
N VAL A 485 -0.33 4.82 -9.84
CA VAL A 485 -0.37 5.77 -8.72
C VAL A 485 -1.06 5.12 -7.52
N TYR A 486 -0.40 5.11 -6.38
CA TYR A 486 -1.00 4.78 -5.09
C TYR A 486 -1.47 6.04 -4.36
N MET A 487 -2.63 5.94 -3.69
CA MET A 487 -3.33 7.02 -3.03
C MET A 487 -3.80 6.59 -1.64
N HIS A 488 -3.19 7.15 -0.60
CA HIS A 488 -3.66 7.00 0.78
C HIS A 488 -4.72 8.09 1.03
N TRP A 489 -6.00 7.74 0.93
CA TRP A 489 -7.11 8.70 0.74
C TRP A 489 -8.49 8.21 1.20
N GLY A 490 -9.48 9.11 1.16
CA GLY A 490 -10.88 8.76 1.42
C GLY A 490 -11.33 8.96 2.86
N THR A 491 -12.45 8.32 3.20
CA THR A 491 -13.04 8.36 4.55
C THR A 491 -12.99 6.96 5.16
N GLU A 492 -12.35 6.85 6.32
CA GLU A 492 -12.25 5.60 7.10
C GLU A 492 -13.61 4.89 7.26
N TYR A 493 -13.61 3.55 7.23
CA TYR A 493 -14.76 2.67 7.47
C TYR A 493 -15.96 2.92 6.55
N THR A 494 -15.72 3.42 5.33
CA THR A 494 -16.78 3.78 4.37
C THR A 494 -16.56 3.10 3.02
N HIS A 495 -17.44 2.16 2.65
CA HIS A 495 -17.35 1.45 1.37
C HIS A 495 -17.62 2.34 0.13
N ASP A 496 -18.44 3.38 0.25
CA ASP A 496 -18.68 4.34 -0.85
C ASP A 496 -17.54 5.37 -0.95
N PRO A 497 -16.93 5.60 -2.12
CA PRO A 497 -15.83 6.56 -2.26
C PRO A 497 -16.32 8.01 -2.25
N ASP A 498 -15.58 8.90 -1.58
CA ASP A 498 -16.00 10.29 -1.36
C ASP A 498 -15.73 11.24 -2.55
N GLU A 499 -16.31 12.46 -2.50
CA GLU A 499 -16.17 13.47 -3.56
C GLU A 499 -14.70 13.85 -3.85
N THR A 500 -13.80 13.73 -2.88
CA THR A 500 -12.36 13.98 -3.04
C THR A 500 -11.71 12.84 -3.80
N GLN A 501 -11.96 11.59 -3.41
CA GLN A 501 -11.46 10.40 -4.12
C GLN A 501 -11.91 10.41 -5.58
N LEU A 502 -13.21 10.65 -5.83
CA LEU A 502 -13.78 10.75 -7.19
C LEU A 502 -13.13 11.89 -8.00
N THR A 503 -12.87 13.04 -7.38
CA THR A 503 -12.20 14.17 -8.04
C THR A 503 -10.75 13.86 -8.39
N ARG A 504 -9.97 13.32 -7.44
CA ARG A 504 -8.56 12.96 -7.65
C ARG A 504 -8.40 11.84 -8.68
N ALA A 505 -9.28 10.84 -8.66
CA ALA A 505 -9.32 9.78 -9.68
C ALA A 505 -9.53 10.34 -11.10
N GLN A 506 -10.41 11.33 -11.27
CA GLN A 506 -10.61 11.99 -12.57
C GLN A 506 -9.41 12.86 -12.97
N GLU A 507 -8.78 13.59 -12.05
CA GLU A 507 -7.57 14.37 -12.34
C GLU A 507 -6.40 13.49 -12.80
N LEU A 508 -6.22 12.32 -12.17
CA LEU A 508 -5.21 11.31 -12.55
C LEU A 508 -5.55 10.66 -13.89
N ALA A 509 -6.83 10.39 -14.19
CA ALA A 509 -7.26 9.89 -15.48
C ALA A 509 -7.06 10.92 -16.62
N ASP A 510 -7.32 12.20 -16.35
CA ASP A 510 -7.11 13.31 -17.30
C ASP A 510 -5.62 13.55 -17.57
N ALA A 511 -4.77 13.43 -16.54
CA ALA A 511 -3.31 13.38 -16.66
C ALA A 511 -2.79 12.13 -17.41
N GLY A 512 -3.65 11.11 -17.58
CA GLY A 512 -3.33 9.89 -18.30
C GLY A 512 -2.51 8.90 -17.48
N VAL A 513 -2.91 8.61 -16.25
CA VAL A 513 -2.48 7.43 -15.48
C VAL A 513 -3.12 6.15 -16.04
N ASP A 514 -2.46 4.99 -15.93
CA ASP A 514 -3.05 3.71 -16.37
C ASP A 514 -3.83 3.01 -15.26
N LEU A 515 -3.28 2.99 -14.05
CA LEU A 515 -3.85 2.37 -12.84
C LEU A 515 -3.72 3.31 -11.63
N VAL A 516 -4.81 3.49 -10.88
CA VAL A 516 -4.83 4.09 -9.55
C VAL A 516 -5.21 3.03 -8.52
N ILE A 517 -4.45 2.97 -7.43
CA ILE A 517 -4.60 2.06 -6.30
C ILE A 517 -4.89 2.91 -5.06
N GLY A 518 -5.88 2.54 -4.24
CA GLY A 518 -6.20 3.23 -3.00
C GLY A 518 -6.33 2.30 -1.81
N SER A 519 -6.08 2.84 -0.62
CA SER A 519 -6.44 2.25 0.68
C SER A 519 -6.75 3.39 1.68
N HIS A 520 -6.31 3.37 2.94
CA HIS A 520 -6.70 4.26 4.06
C HIS A 520 -8.18 4.16 4.52
N ALA A 521 -9.10 3.81 3.63
CA ALA A 521 -10.49 3.55 4.04
C ALA A 521 -10.62 2.39 5.05
N HIS A 522 -9.56 1.58 5.27
CA HIS A 522 -9.48 0.31 6.01
C HIS A 522 -10.44 -0.80 5.55
N VAL A 523 -11.47 -0.46 4.77
CA VAL A 523 -12.44 -1.36 4.16
C VAL A 523 -12.31 -1.36 2.63
N ILE A 524 -12.83 -2.40 1.98
CA ILE A 524 -12.90 -2.47 0.52
C ILE A 524 -13.80 -1.37 -0.06
N GLN A 525 -13.43 -0.80 -1.20
CA GLN A 525 -14.27 0.14 -1.97
C GLN A 525 -14.32 -0.30 -3.46
N PRO A 526 -15.28 0.20 -4.27
CA PRO A 526 -15.48 -0.24 -5.64
C PRO A 526 -14.25 -0.12 -6.55
N MET A 527 -14.28 -0.90 -7.64
CA MET A 527 -13.41 -0.72 -8.79
C MET A 527 -14.16 0.00 -9.93
N ALA A 528 -13.45 0.80 -10.74
CA ALA A 528 -14.05 1.52 -11.86
C ALA A 528 -13.08 1.78 -13.01
N TRP A 529 -13.63 1.88 -14.23
CA TRP A 529 -12.92 2.43 -15.40
C TRP A 529 -13.26 3.92 -15.58
N VAL A 530 -12.39 4.80 -15.09
CA VAL A 530 -12.52 6.25 -15.28
C VAL A 530 -12.04 6.64 -16.69
N ASN A 531 -12.77 7.50 -17.39
CA ASN A 531 -12.40 7.96 -18.73
C ASN A 531 -11.69 9.31 -18.63
N GLY A 532 -10.43 9.38 -19.05
CA GLY A 532 -9.67 10.62 -19.08
C GLY A 532 -10.03 11.52 -20.28
N ALA A 533 -9.88 12.83 -20.12
CA ALA A 533 -10.21 13.85 -21.12
C ALA A 533 -9.62 13.62 -22.53
N ASN A 534 -8.49 12.91 -22.62
CA ASN A 534 -7.82 12.57 -23.88
C ASN A 534 -8.30 11.26 -24.53
N GLY A 535 -9.38 10.64 -24.02
CA GLY A 535 -9.98 9.41 -24.57
C GLY A 535 -9.39 8.10 -24.05
N GLY A 536 -8.36 8.16 -23.21
CA GLY A 536 -7.85 7.01 -22.47
C GLY A 536 -8.77 6.58 -21.32
N LYS A 537 -8.54 5.37 -20.81
CA LYS A 537 -9.17 4.86 -19.59
C LYS A 537 -8.15 4.59 -18.49
N THR A 538 -8.53 4.78 -17.25
CA THR A 538 -7.73 4.48 -16.06
C THR A 538 -8.49 3.47 -15.22
N LEU A 539 -7.85 2.38 -14.85
CA LEU A 539 -8.40 1.47 -13.85
C LEU A 539 -8.21 2.14 -12.49
N VAL A 540 -9.27 2.20 -11.67
CA VAL A 540 -9.22 2.77 -10.33
C VAL A 540 -9.75 1.73 -9.36
N VAL A 541 -8.95 1.38 -8.37
CA VAL A 541 -9.39 0.69 -7.14
C VAL A 541 -9.47 1.75 -6.07
N TYR A 542 -10.66 2.06 -5.54
CA TYR A 542 -10.79 3.16 -4.60
C TYR A 542 -10.22 2.83 -3.20
N GLY A 543 -10.33 1.57 -2.78
CA GLY A 543 -9.88 1.09 -1.47
C GLY A 543 -9.71 -0.42 -1.48
N LEU A 544 -8.51 -0.91 -1.13
CA LEU A 544 -8.20 -2.34 -1.03
C LEU A 544 -8.53 -2.95 0.35
N GLY A 545 -8.72 -2.12 1.39
CA GLY A 545 -8.77 -2.55 2.78
C GLY A 545 -7.39 -2.94 3.35
N ASP A 546 -7.36 -3.43 4.58
CA ASP A 546 -6.13 -3.84 5.25
C ASP A 546 -5.69 -5.24 4.77
N VAL A 547 -4.44 -5.45 4.35
CA VAL A 547 -3.97 -6.82 4.07
C VAL A 547 -3.99 -7.67 5.35
N TRP A 548 -3.58 -7.07 6.47
CA TRP A 548 -3.86 -7.51 7.84
C TRP A 548 -3.78 -6.30 8.78
N SER A 549 -4.58 -6.31 9.84
CA SER A 549 -4.64 -5.22 10.83
C SER A 549 -5.05 -5.64 12.24
N GLY A 550 -5.56 -6.85 12.43
CA GLY A 550 -5.95 -7.40 13.72
C GLY A 550 -7.18 -6.73 14.35
N TYR A 551 -8.00 -6.02 13.57
CA TYR A 551 -9.17 -5.29 14.07
C TYR A 551 -10.26 -6.23 14.60
N HIS A 552 -10.33 -6.38 15.93
CA HIS A 552 -11.28 -7.29 16.60
C HIS A 552 -12.73 -6.81 16.63
N ASP A 553 -12.98 -5.50 16.67
CA ASP A 553 -14.34 -4.93 16.83
C ASP A 553 -15.04 -4.57 15.50
N TYR A 554 -14.33 -4.69 14.37
CA TYR A 554 -14.80 -4.22 13.05
C TYR A 554 -14.48 -5.26 11.94
N PRO A 555 -15.39 -6.22 11.68
CA PRO A 555 -15.11 -7.31 10.72
C PRO A 555 -14.94 -6.81 9.27
N GLU A 556 -15.46 -5.63 8.93
CA GLU A 556 -15.30 -4.99 7.62
C GLU A 556 -13.85 -4.54 7.33
N CYS A 557 -12.99 -4.36 8.35
CA CYS A 557 -11.60 -3.92 8.17
C CYS A 557 -10.66 -5.09 7.85
N ILE A 558 -10.89 -6.25 8.46
CA ILE A 558 -10.13 -7.48 8.25
C ILE A 558 -10.50 -8.21 6.95
N PHE A 559 -11.52 -7.71 6.23
CA PHE A 559 -11.98 -8.22 4.95
C PHE A 559 -11.59 -7.25 3.84
N SER A 560 -10.59 -7.65 3.06
CA SER A 560 -9.87 -6.80 2.11
C SER A 560 -9.83 -7.43 0.72
N GLY A 561 -8.90 -7.00 -0.14
CA GLY A 561 -8.67 -7.64 -1.42
C GLY A 561 -7.26 -7.48 -1.96
N MET A 562 -6.89 -8.44 -2.81
CA MET A 562 -5.82 -8.32 -3.76
C MET A 562 -6.44 -8.05 -5.14
N MET A 563 -6.18 -6.89 -5.73
CA MET A 563 -6.48 -6.66 -7.14
C MET A 563 -5.31 -7.16 -7.98
N SER A 564 -5.60 -7.92 -9.03
CA SER A 564 -4.61 -8.33 -10.02
C SER A 564 -5.00 -7.97 -11.45
N CYS A 565 -4.01 -7.76 -12.31
CA CYS A 565 -4.20 -7.47 -13.73
C CYS A 565 -2.93 -7.77 -14.54
N GLU A 566 -3.01 -7.62 -15.86
CA GLU A 566 -1.85 -7.74 -16.75
C GLU A 566 -1.59 -6.44 -17.52
N PHE A 567 -0.39 -5.89 -17.39
CA PHE A 567 0.10 -4.80 -18.26
C PHE A 567 0.64 -5.40 -19.56
N VAL A 568 0.11 -4.94 -20.69
CA VAL A 568 0.39 -5.52 -22.01
C VAL A 568 0.86 -4.44 -22.96
N LYS A 569 2.09 -4.57 -23.48
CA LYS A 569 2.76 -3.55 -24.28
C LYS A 569 2.25 -3.55 -25.72
N LEU A 570 1.63 -2.44 -26.11
CA LEU A 570 1.02 -2.26 -27.42
C LEU A 570 2.07 -2.07 -28.52
N SER A 571 1.74 -2.46 -29.76
CA SER A 571 2.55 -2.06 -30.92
C SER A 571 2.49 -0.55 -31.17
N ALA A 572 3.41 -0.01 -31.97
CA ALA A 572 3.51 1.43 -32.20
C ALA A 572 2.25 2.06 -32.85
N ASP A 573 1.49 1.29 -33.64
CA ASP A 573 0.25 1.76 -34.27
C ASP A 573 -0.94 1.67 -33.29
N GLU A 574 -1.08 0.57 -32.55
CA GLU A 574 -2.10 0.40 -31.49
C GLU A 574 -1.91 1.45 -30.37
N ALA A 575 -0.66 1.68 -29.95
CA ALA A 575 -0.31 2.67 -28.93
C ALA A 575 -0.70 4.10 -29.34
N LYS A 576 -0.59 4.39 -30.64
CA LYS A 576 -0.95 5.66 -31.25
C LYS A 576 -2.46 5.82 -31.42
N GLU A 577 -3.20 4.74 -31.63
CA GLU A 577 -4.68 4.75 -31.66
C GLU A 577 -5.26 4.88 -30.25
N ALA A 578 -4.72 4.15 -29.27
CA ALA A 578 -5.17 4.15 -27.87
C ALA A 578 -4.63 5.32 -27.01
N GLY A 579 -3.67 6.09 -27.52
CA GLY A 579 -3.06 7.22 -26.81
C GLY A 579 -2.18 6.83 -25.61
N ARG A 580 -1.67 5.60 -25.58
CA ARG A 580 -0.96 4.97 -24.44
C ARG A 580 -0.02 3.87 -24.91
N LYS A 581 0.99 3.51 -24.12
CA LYS A 581 1.98 2.47 -24.52
C LYS A 581 1.57 1.04 -24.09
N VAL A 582 0.54 0.90 -23.25
CA VAL A 582 0.06 -0.38 -22.69
C VAL A 582 -1.48 -0.50 -22.72
N SER A 583 -2.01 -1.72 -22.83
CA SER A 583 -3.33 -2.09 -22.31
C SER A 583 -3.19 -2.62 -20.88
N ILE A 584 -4.30 -2.56 -20.13
CA ILE A 584 -4.50 -3.36 -18.91
C ILE A 584 -5.55 -4.42 -19.27
N GLU A 585 -5.19 -5.68 -19.07
CA GLU A 585 -5.98 -6.87 -19.39
C GLU A 585 -6.20 -7.72 -18.13
N ASN A 586 -7.09 -8.72 -18.23
CA ASN A 586 -7.28 -9.77 -17.23
C ASN A 586 -7.39 -9.27 -15.77
N VAL A 587 -8.21 -8.24 -15.57
CA VAL A 587 -8.46 -7.64 -14.24
C VAL A 587 -9.31 -8.60 -13.39
N VAL A 588 -8.79 -8.98 -12.24
CA VAL A 588 -9.45 -9.87 -11.25
C VAL A 588 -9.34 -9.25 -9.86
N TRP A 589 -10.44 -9.35 -9.10
CA TRP A 589 -10.47 -9.08 -7.67
C TRP A 589 -10.46 -10.40 -6.91
N HIS A 590 -9.47 -10.58 -6.04
CA HIS A 590 -9.39 -11.71 -5.12
C HIS A 590 -9.70 -11.19 -3.72
N PRO A 591 -10.88 -11.48 -3.13
CA PRO A 591 -11.20 -11.08 -1.77
C PRO A 591 -10.24 -11.78 -0.79
N LEU A 592 -9.81 -11.04 0.22
CA LEU A 592 -8.91 -11.51 1.28
C LEU A 592 -9.61 -11.48 2.63
N ILE A 593 -9.20 -12.36 3.53
CA ILE A 593 -9.66 -12.39 4.92
C ILE A 593 -8.47 -12.68 5.85
N GLU A 594 -8.22 -11.78 6.80
CA GLU A 594 -7.34 -12.02 7.94
C GLU A 594 -8.04 -12.98 8.93
N HIS A 595 -7.31 -14.01 9.36
CA HIS A 595 -7.84 -15.12 10.14
C HIS A 595 -7.05 -15.34 11.42
N TRP A 596 -7.69 -15.06 12.56
CA TRP A 596 -7.15 -15.35 13.89
C TRP A 596 -7.76 -16.65 14.45
N GLU A 597 -6.92 -17.62 14.81
CA GLU A 597 -7.31 -18.76 15.65
C GLU A 597 -6.26 -18.92 16.77
N GLY A 598 -6.66 -18.64 18.02
CA GLY A 598 -5.85 -18.76 19.24
C GLY A 598 -4.57 -17.92 19.27
N ASN A 599 -3.49 -18.50 18.73
CA ASN A 599 -2.12 -17.96 18.73
C ASN A 599 -1.53 -17.89 17.30
N THR A 600 -2.36 -18.03 16.27
CA THR A 600 -1.99 -17.91 14.87
C THR A 600 -2.89 -16.94 14.17
N ASP A 601 -2.28 -16.00 13.46
CA ASP A 601 -2.95 -15.09 12.53
C ASP A 601 -2.28 -15.21 11.15
N THR A 602 -3.09 -15.25 10.09
CA THR A 602 -2.63 -15.22 8.69
C THR A 602 -3.75 -14.81 7.74
N VAL A 603 -3.37 -14.27 6.58
CA VAL A 603 -4.31 -13.85 5.52
C VAL A 603 -4.58 -14.99 4.55
N TYR A 604 -5.84 -15.18 4.16
CA TYR A 604 -6.25 -16.14 3.14
C TYR A 604 -6.93 -15.48 1.93
N LEU A 605 -6.75 -16.07 0.74
CA LEU A 605 -7.64 -15.88 -0.41
C LEU A 605 -8.99 -16.51 -0.11
N LEU A 606 -10.10 -15.81 -0.38
CA LEU A 606 -11.45 -16.34 -0.14
C LEU A 606 -11.74 -17.59 -0.98
N SER A 607 -11.13 -17.72 -2.16
CA SER A 607 -11.21 -18.90 -3.06
C SER A 607 -10.52 -20.16 -2.53
N ASP A 608 -9.58 -20.04 -1.57
CA ASP A 608 -8.96 -21.16 -0.83
C ASP A 608 -9.54 -21.33 0.60
N TYR A 609 -10.46 -20.44 1.01
CA TYR A 609 -10.97 -20.36 2.39
C TYR A 609 -12.30 -21.11 2.56
N THR A 610 -12.49 -21.77 3.71
CA THR A 610 -13.65 -22.65 3.94
C THR A 610 -14.66 -22.07 4.92
N GLU A 611 -15.92 -22.55 4.84
CA GLU A 611 -16.96 -22.27 5.84
C GLU A 611 -16.54 -22.71 7.26
N GLU A 612 -15.70 -23.75 7.38
CA GLU A 612 -15.17 -24.22 8.67
C GLU A 612 -14.16 -23.21 9.25
N GLN A 613 -13.22 -22.70 8.45
CA GLN A 613 -12.31 -21.61 8.86
C GLN A 613 -13.07 -20.30 9.15
N ALA A 614 -14.08 -19.96 8.35
CA ALA A 614 -14.92 -18.78 8.58
C ALA A 614 -15.66 -18.84 9.93
N ARG A 615 -16.05 -20.04 10.38
CA ARG A 615 -16.66 -20.29 11.70
C ARG A 615 -15.64 -20.40 12.84
N ALA A 616 -14.36 -20.61 12.53
CA ALA A 616 -13.27 -20.71 13.51
C ALA A 616 -12.58 -19.36 13.77
N ASN A 617 -12.56 -18.44 12.78
CA ASN A 617 -11.95 -17.12 12.90
C ASN A 617 -12.56 -16.31 14.05
N GLU A 618 -11.77 -16.06 15.09
CA GLU A 618 -12.22 -15.42 16.33
C GLU A 618 -12.65 -13.96 16.08
N LEU A 619 -12.08 -13.30 15.06
CA LEU A 619 -12.44 -11.94 14.64
C LEU A 619 -13.86 -11.86 14.03
N LEU A 620 -14.38 -12.98 13.51
CA LEU A 620 -15.71 -13.06 12.89
C LEU A 620 -16.79 -13.62 13.83
N ALA A 621 -16.46 -13.87 15.12
CA ALA A 621 -17.34 -14.49 16.10
C ALA A 621 -18.65 -13.72 16.41
N GLY A 622 -18.79 -12.47 15.93
CA GLY A 622 -20.02 -11.69 15.98
C GLY A 622 -21.05 -11.96 14.87
N LEU A 623 -20.72 -12.79 13.87
CA LEU A 623 -21.55 -13.04 12.68
C LEU A 623 -22.22 -14.44 12.72
N ASP A 624 -23.52 -14.51 12.40
CA ASP A 624 -24.27 -15.79 12.31
C ASP A 624 -23.81 -16.68 11.13
N ASP A 625 -23.43 -16.05 10.01
CA ASP A 625 -22.93 -16.70 8.79
C ASP A 625 -21.82 -15.84 8.14
N PRO A 626 -20.58 -15.92 8.66
CA PRO A 626 -19.47 -15.12 8.18
C PRO A 626 -19.05 -15.44 6.74
N TYR A 627 -19.23 -16.68 6.28
CA TYR A 627 -18.82 -17.08 4.93
C TYR A 627 -19.74 -16.47 3.86
N THR A 628 -21.07 -16.55 4.06
CA THR A 628 -22.03 -15.87 3.18
C THR A 628 -21.87 -14.34 3.25
N TRP A 629 -21.58 -13.78 4.44
CA TRP A 629 -21.36 -12.33 4.61
C TRP A 629 -20.20 -11.82 3.74
N MET A 630 -19.02 -12.44 3.79
CA MET A 630 -17.88 -12.06 2.93
C MET A 630 -18.25 -12.14 1.45
N GLN A 631 -18.84 -13.26 1.04
CA GLN A 631 -19.24 -13.48 -0.35
C GLN A 631 -20.24 -12.43 -0.83
N ASP A 632 -21.23 -12.03 -0.04
CA ASP A 632 -22.22 -11.03 -0.47
C ASP A 632 -21.69 -9.59 -0.37
N LEU A 633 -20.81 -9.29 0.60
CA LEU A 633 -20.16 -7.98 0.71
C LEU A 633 -19.26 -7.68 -0.49
N THR A 634 -18.39 -8.61 -0.90
CA THR A 634 -17.53 -8.37 -2.09
C THR A 634 -18.35 -8.20 -3.37
N LYS A 635 -19.45 -8.93 -3.54
CA LYS A 635 -20.37 -8.75 -4.69
C LYS A 635 -21.08 -7.39 -4.65
N GLN A 636 -21.45 -6.91 -3.45
CA GLN A 636 -22.11 -5.61 -3.28
C GLN A 636 -21.18 -4.44 -3.60
N VAL A 637 -19.92 -4.51 -3.18
CA VAL A 637 -18.95 -3.39 -3.31
C VAL A 637 -18.26 -3.39 -4.67
N ILE A 638 -17.77 -4.54 -5.16
CA ILE A 638 -17.01 -4.63 -6.42
C ILE A 638 -17.93 -4.73 -7.64
N GLY A 639 -19.15 -5.26 -7.46
CA GLY A 639 -20.17 -5.36 -8.50
C GLY A 639 -19.92 -6.44 -9.55
N GLU A 640 -20.62 -6.33 -10.69
CA GLU A 640 -20.63 -7.33 -11.77
C GLU A 640 -19.74 -6.96 -12.98
N GLU A 641 -19.01 -5.82 -12.96
CA GLU A 641 -18.15 -5.40 -14.09
C GLU A 641 -16.79 -6.12 -14.11
N PHE A 642 -16.32 -6.59 -12.96
CA PHE A 642 -15.01 -7.23 -12.78
C PHE A 642 -15.14 -8.71 -12.41
N THR A 643 -14.10 -9.50 -12.70
CA THR A 643 -14.05 -10.90 -12.23
C THR A 643 -13.77 -10.92 -10.74
N ILE A 644 -14.61 -11.61 -9.96
CA ILE A 644 -14.37 -11.87 -8.53
C ILE A 644 -14.03 -13.35 -8.37
N ASP A 645 -12.91 -13.65 -7.71
CA ASP A 645 -12.40 -15.00 -7.42
C ASP A 645 -12.95 -15.52 -6.07
N MET A 646 -13.76 -16.59 -6.09
CA MET A 646 -14.54 -17.14 -4.95
C MET A 646 -14.87 -18.63 -5.14
#